data_AF-A0A3N5J1D2-F1
#
_entry.id   AF-A0A3N5J1D2-F1
#
_cell.length_a   1.000
_cell.length_b   1.000
_cell.length_c   1.000
_cell.angle_alpha   90.00
_cell.angle_beta   90.00
_cell.angle_gamma   90.00
#
_symmetry.space_group_name_H-M   'P 1'
#
loop_
_entity.id
_entity.type
_entity.pdbx_description
1 polymer ?
#
loop_
_entity_poly.entity_id
_entity_poly.type
_entity_poly.pdbx_seq_one_letter_code
_entity_poly.pdbx_strand_id
1 'polypeptide(L)'
;MRFKTYIRLSAAIIGTLFLSHCVWATPYWTPEQIEDEFVRSGAASLPRQDRPLGQRTRSTLDEIAYFHHYSMLCDFLVGLQYTNPGNNRGGMIEGESGSDHGIIQTDNTQEAIRVWSQYAIWTGDTASYGPNIRLAQGYCNRFPAWREGGGYYAIHNCGWGFEAERKYREAYQDTSWTWYADSCALWMAAHPLNFDPNSTSLNQVDPCAEGLGIGGMYPHALYRQRSDWQNFTLTQARRLRQWFESNPQRFYANESWALCGGTALWGICESLFALYPDSGRTWLNQYGSLLDVWQPTGDWNHSFNTWYCNAHHVCYRITGDSTYWHNAVFITDSLIGLDTDNDGGIPPGRSFPVTNDHSWVSAYMGWMGMERIINASPVRDVSAAGFVTPDPLRPHLAGDTFSVSSRVINLGVVDMTAWVRAAGMNILDSLEVALAAGADTIITFAQRWVLADDETLPPVSPICLEVRAANDENPANDTLTTAFDIRRGCQVFGLILAGNSPDAIAARVEFYHEAYPDSLWTAVGSQANQFYTNGPRKLMAGTNTIRVIPPFRFMPDERTTGFIPTPTPPQIDFHLLNTDIALIDDDAGDSLETYYESSLAELQVRARTWNRIAAGLPDLTGIPVTIWFTGGDSVTSLEQEEQDSLESCIRNGHSVLLAGQNITDNLGPASTFLTTVLHCSSRTPNCGGRRAAGIAGNPITDQLDLYIIGAGGAWNQNSPASVWPLEGSTEILRYALGSDEVCGVSGGYENGHYIFLSFGLEAVSGISGSNTRAEFLARCLDWFPDSLNPVISRTELISSIELAQNYPNPFNPTTIIHFSAPISARSVSVVVYNTLGQEVRRLFVGSGTGHTTVVWNGLTDMGFPAASGMYIYRLKADDVSVSRTLQLLR
;
A
#
# COMPACT_ATOMS: atom_id res chain seq x y z
N MET A 1 -20.77 -6.88 -2.48
CA MET A 1 -21.94 -6.57 -3.34
C MET A 1 -21.85 -5.17 -3.97
N ARG A 2 -20.71 -4.83 -4.58
CA ARG A 2 -20.50 -3.65 -5.42
C ARG A 2 -19.42 -4.01 -6.44
N PHE A 3 -19.75 -4.77 -7.49
CA PHE A 3 -18.92 -4.94 -8.70
C PHE A 3 -19.57 -5.79 -9.83
N LYS A 4 -20.82 -6.26 -9.70
CA LYS A 4 -21.55 -6.94 -10.81
C LYS A 4 -23.00 -6.45 -11.02
N THR A 5 -23.30 -5.21 -10.68
CA THR A 5 -24.67 -4.69 -10.85
C THR A 5 -24.67 -3.29 -11.46
N TYR A 6 -24.35 -3.15 -12.75
CA TYR A 6 -24.87 -2.07 -13.59
C TYR A 6 -24.82 -2.44 -15.09
N ILE A 7 -25.40 -3.57 -15.49
CA ILE A 7 -25.90 -3.76 -16.87
C ILE A 7 -27.26 -4.46 -16.79
N ARG A 8 -28.26 -3.76 -16.27
CA ARG A 8 -29.68 -4.01 -16.55
C ARG A 8 -30.44 -2.70 -16.41
N LEU A 9 -30.32 -1.81 -17.40
CA LEU A 9 -31.36 -0.82 -17.66
C LEU A 9 -31.40 -0.46 -19.15
N SER A 10 -32.56 -0.80 -19.73
CA SER A 10 -33.17 -0.18 -20.91
C SER A 10 -32.57 -0.50 -22.27
N ALA A 11 -32.88 -1.70 -22.78
CA ALA A 11 -32.86 -2.07 -24.20
C ALA A 11 -33.91 -1.31 -25.05
N ALA A 12 -34.18 -0.03 -24.76
CA ALA A 12 -35.13 0.79 -25.49
C ALA A 12 -34.49 2.15 -25.74
N ILE A 13 -34.23 2.45 -27.02
CA ILE A 13 -33.52 3.61 -27.60
C ILE A 13 -32.05 3.29 -27.92
N ILE A 14 -31.83 2.33 -28.84
CA ILE A 14 -30.63 2.30 -29.67
C ILE A 14 -31.13 2.49 -31.11
N GLY A 15 -30.95 3.70 -31.62
CA GLY A 15 -31.20 4.02 -33.02
C GLY A 15 -30.20 3.28 -33.90
N THR A 16 -30.72 2.31 -34.64
CA THR A 16 -30.31 1.77 -35.94
C THR A 16 -29.05 2.41 -36.56
N LEU A 17 -27.86 1.90 -36.23
CA LEU A 17 -26.67 1.83 -37.13
C LEU A 17 -25.44 1.07 -36.58
N PHE A 18 -25.48 0.50 -35.37
CA PHE A 18 -24.38 -0.32 -34.81
C PHE A 18 -24.86 -1.70 -34.35
N LEU A 19 -25.36 -2.51 -35.29
CA LEU A 19 -25.72 -3.91 -35.04
C LEU A 19 -25.06 -4.81 -36.08
N SER A 20 -23.77 -5.08 -35.87
CA SER A 20 -23.18 -6.41 -36.06
C SER A 20 -21.78 -6.41 -35.43
N HIS A 21 -21.50 -7.41 -34.59
CA HIS A 21 -20.20 -7.71 -33.95
C HIS A 21 -19.88 -7.08 -32.58
N CYS A 22 -20.83 -6.97 -31.66
CA CYS A 22 -20.48 -6.93 -30.23
C CYS A 22 -20.22 -8.36 -29.73
N VAL A 23 -19.05 -8.90 -30.05
CA VAL A 23 -18.47 -9.98 -29.24
C VAL A 23 -17.84 -9.29 -28.04
N TRP A 24 -18.32 -9.65 -26.85
CA TRP A 24 -17.80 -9.12 -25.60
C TRP A 24 -16.41 -9.72 -25.44
N ALA A 25 -15.39 -8.90 -25.63
CA ALA A 25 -14.04 -9.29 -25.31
C ALA A 25 -13.76 -9.01 -23.84
N THR A 26 -13.00 -9.91 -23.25
CA THR A 26 -12.60 -9.92 -21.85
C THR A 26 -11.11 -9.61 -21.81
N PRO A 27 -10.71 -8.44 -21.30
CA PRO A 27 -9.30 -8.11 -21.20
C PRO A 27 -8.57 -9.11 -20.32
N TYR A 28 -7.27 -9.25 -20.59
CA TYR A 28 -6.29 -9.85 -19.68
C TYR A 28 -6.47 -9.31 -18.25
N TRP A 29 -6.44 -10.20 -17.24
CA TRP A 29 -6.45 -9.78 -15.84
C TRP A 29 -5.05 -9.38 -15.39
N THR A 30 -4.88 -8.15 -14.90
CA THR A 30 -3.63 -7.73 -14.24
C THR A 30 -3.49 -8.41 -12.87
N PRO A 31 -2.27 -8.53 -12.29
CA PRO A 31 -2.09 -9.07 -10.94
C PRO A 31 -3.01 -8.46 -9.89
N GLU A 32 -3.24 -7.14 -9.97
CA GLU A 32 -4.13 -6.44 -9.05
C GLU A 32 -5.60 -6.87 -9.23
N GLN A 33 -6.04 -7.13 -10.47
CA GLN A 33 -7.39 -7.64 -10.75
C GLN A 33 -7.56 -9.10 -10.30
N ILE A 34 -6.50 -9.89 -10.45
CA ILE A 34 -6.41 -11.27 -9.96
C ILE A 34 -6.53 -11.28 -8.44
N GLU A 35 -5.73 -10.46 -7.74
CA GLU A 35 -5.78 -10.28 -6.29
C GLU A 35 -7.18 -9.84 -5.83
N ASP A 36 -7.76 -8.81 -6.46
CA ASP A 36 -9.08 -8.26 -6.12
C ASP A 36 -10.17 -9.33 -6.20
N GLU A 37 -10.17 -10.15 -7.26
CA GLU A 37 -11.14 -11.25 -7.40
C GLU A 37 -10.90 -12.34 -6.34
N PHE A 38 -9.64 -12.68 -6.04
CA PHE A 38 -9.33 -13.72 -5.05
C PHE A 38 -9.67 -13.29 -3.62
N VAL A 39 -9.35 -12.05 -3.24
CA VAL A 39 -9.75 -11.44 -1.96
C VAL A 39 -11.27 -11.41 -1.83
N ARG A 40 -12.01 -11.06 -2.91
CA ARG A 40 -13.49 -11.05 -2.93
C ARG A 40 -14.11 -12.44 -2.91
N SER A 41 -13.44 -13.45 -3.46
CA SER A 41 -13.97 -14.81 -3.58
C SER A 41 -13.99 -15.60 -2.26
N GLY A 42 -13.41 -15.06 -1.18
CA GLY A 42 -13.42 -15.69 0.14
C GLY A 42 -12.49 -16.91 0.25
N ALA A 43 -11.47 -17.01 -0.61
CA ALA A 43 -10.49 -18.10 -0.63
C ALA A 43 -9.74 -18.29 0.71
N ALA A 44 -9.82 -17.30 1.62
CA ALA A 44 -9.33 -17.38 3.00
C ALA A 44 -10.01 -18.48 3.86
N SER A 45 -11.10 -19.10 3.41
CA SER A 45 -11.80 -20.15 4.17
C SER A 45 -12.28 -21.30 3.29
N LEU A 46 -11.36 -22.00 2.63
CA LEU A 46 -11.66 -23.34 2.11
C LEU A 46 -11.14 -24.37 3.13
N PRO A 47 -12.02 -25.09 3.86
CA PRO A 47 -11.57 -26.26 4.61
C PRO A 47 -11.00 -27.28 3.62
N ARG A 48 -10.04 -28.12 4.06
CA ARG A 48 -9.64 -29.38 3.41
C ARG A 48 -10.91 -30.06 2.87
N GLN A 49 -11.21 -29.91 1.59
CA GLN A 49 -12.47 -30.42 1.04
C GLN A 49 -12.24 -31.83 0.49
N ASP A 50 -13.04 -32.77 0.99
CA ASP A 50 -13.15 -34.16 0.51
C ASP A 50 -13.68 -34.29 -0.93
N ARG A 51 -13.72 -33.20 -1.73
CA ARG A 51 -14.13 -33.22 -3.14
C ARG A 51 -13.40 -32.14 -3.95
N PRO A 52 -13.02 -32.43 -5.21
CA PRO A 52 -12.50 -31.43 -6.13
C PRO A 52 -13.52 -30.30 -6.31
N LEU A 53 -13.03 -29.06 -6.39
CA LEU A 53 -13.84 -27.89 -6.71
C LEU A 53 -14.65 -28.21 -7.97
N GLY A 54 -15.96 -28.37 -7.83
CA GLY A 54 -16.85 -28.60 -8.96
C GLY A 54 -16.58 -27.53 -10.00
N GLN A 55 -16.25 -27.96 -11.22
CA GLN A 55 -15.87 -27.14 -12.38
C GLN A 55 -16.19 -25.66 -12.17
N ARG A 56 -15.25 -24.91 -11.59
CA ARG A 56 -15.21 -23.47 -11.84
C ARG A 56 -14.81 -23.40 -13.31
N THR A 57 -15.81 -23.46 -14.18
CA THR A 57 -15.62 -23.23 -15.60
C THR A 57 -15.08 -21.83 -15.70
N ARG A 58 -13.77 -21.72 -15.91
CA ARG A 58 -13.14 -20.54 -16.51
C ARG A 58 -14.08 -20.12 -17.62
N SER A 59 -14.59 -18.89 -17.57
CA SER A 59 -15.19 -18.35 -18.78
C SER A 59 -14.05 -18.33 -19.81
N THR A 60 -14.27 -18.84 -21.01
CA THR A 60 -13.27 -19.01 -22.10
C THR A 60 -12.78 -17.66 -22.64
N LEU A 61 -12.57 -16.71 -21.76
CA LEU A 61 -12.66 -15.28 -21.94
C LEU A 61 -11.61 -14.61 -21.01
N ASP A 62 -11.35 -15.11 -19.80
CA ASP A 62 -10.33 -14.55 -18.89
C ASP A 62 -8.97 -15.25 -19.06
N GLU A 63 -8.08 -14.71 -19.91
CA GLU A 63 -6.73 -15.23 -20.10
C GLU A 63 -5.73 -14.48 -19.23
N ILE A 64 -4.76 -15.22 -18.67
CA ILE A 64 -3.58 -14.64 -18.03
C ILE A 64 -2.42 -14.73 -19.05
N ALA A 65 -1.64 -13.67 -19.23
CA ALA A 65 -0.41 -13.56 -20.00
C ALA A 65 0.72 -14.32 -19.30
N TYR A 66 0.57 -15.64 -19.17
CA TYR A 66 1.52 -16.47 -18.42
C TYR A 66 2.96 -16.31 -18.95
N PHE A 67 3.15 -16.12 -20.25
CA PHE A 67 4.49 -15.90 -20.81
C PHE A 67 5.07 -14.54 -20.43
N HIS A 68 4.24 -13.48 -20.32
CA HIS A 68 4.67 -12.18 -19.79
C HIS A 68 5.18 -12.33 -18.34
N HIS A 69 4.40 -12.98 -17.47
CA HIS A 69 4.83 -13.26 -16.09
C HIS A 69 6.07 -14.14 -16.02
N TYR A 70 6.20 -15.11 -16.91
CA TYR A 70 7.41 -15.92 -17.01
C TYR A 70 8.62 -15.09 -17.42
N SER A 71 8.44 -14.10 -18.32
CA SER A 71 9.51 -13.17 -18.69
C SER A 71 9.92 -12.29 -17.50
N MET A 72 8.96 -11.76 -16.74
CA MET A 72 9.24 -10.99 -15.53
C MET A 72 10.04 -11.82 -14.52
N LEU A 73 9.61 -13.07 -14.28
CA LEU A 73 10.36 -14.03 -13.44
C LEU A 73 11.81 -14.21 -13.91
N CYS A 74 12.06 -14.26 -15.22
CA CYS A 74 13.43 -14.38 -15.73
C CYS A 74 14.28 -13.16 -15.34
N ASP A 75 13.73 -11.95 -15.40
CA ASP A 75 14.41 -10.70 -15.06
C ASP A 75 14.57 -10.54 -13.54
N PHE A 76 13.56 -10.92 -12.76
CA PHE A 76 13.63 -11.03 -11.29
C PHE A 76 14.83 -11.87 -10.86
N LEU A 77 14.98 -13.06 -11.44
CA LEU A 77 16.13 -13.93 -11.17
C LEU A 77 17.46 -13.30 -11.62
N VAL A 78 17.49 -12.47 -12.66
CA VAL A 78 18.72 -11.74 -13.02
C VAL A 78 19.11 -10.77 -11.90
N GLY A 79 18.13 -10.08 -11.30
CA GLY A 79 18.32 -9.19 -10.16
C GLY A 79 18.93 -9.88 -8.93
N LEU A 80 18.58 -11.15 -8.70
CA LEU A 80 19.08 -11.95 -7.58
C LEU A 80 20.39 -12.69 -7.84
N GLN A 81 20.99 -12.56 -9.03
CA GLN A 81 22.24 -13.25 -9.32
C GLN A 81 23.44 -12.55 -8.66
N TYR A 82 24.17 -13.26 -7.81
CA TYR A 82 25.31 -12.72 -7.09
C TYR A 82 26.51 -12.47 -8.02
N THR A 83 26.81 -11.21 -8.34
CA THR A 83 27.87 -10.87 -9.32
C THR A 83 29.24 -10.55 -8.72
N ASN A 84 29.31 -10.32 -7.40
CA ASN A 84 30.55 -9.91 -6.74
C ASN A 84 31.66 -10.97 -6.87
N PRO A 85 32.95 -10.55 -6.96
CA PRO A 85 34.07 -11.48 -7.00
C PRO A 85 34.14 -12.36 -5.74
N GLY A 86 34.35 -13.67 -5.91
CA GLY A 86 34.47 -14.61 -4.79
C GLY A 86 33.97 -16.00 -5.15
N ASN A 87 33.90 -16.89 -4.15
CA ASN A 87 33.41 -18.26 -4.35
C ASN A 87 31.94 -18.29 -4.78
N ASN A 88 31.13 -17.38 -4.22
CA ASN A 88 29.68 -17.31 -4.46
C ASN A 88 29.30 -16.65 -5.79
N ARG A 89 30.27 -16.14 -6.57
CA ARG A 89 30.01 -15.48 -7.85
C ARG A 89 29.16 -16.37 -8.77
N GLY A 90 28.04 -15.86 -9.26
CA GLY A 90 27.12 -16.56 -10.15
C GLY A 90 26.04 -17.39 -9.45
N GLY A 91 26.15 -17.60 -8.13
CA GLY A 91 25.08 -18.21 -7.34
C GLY A 91 23.89 -17.27 -7.18
N MET A 92 22.75 -17.81 -6.78
CA MET A 92 21.51 -17.06 -6.61
C MET A 92 21.27 -16.68 -5.16
N ILE A 93 20.95 -15.42 -4.92
CA ILE A 93 20.48 -14.90 -3.64
C ILE A 93 19.08 -15.47 -3.37
N GLU A 94 18.83 -15.90 -2.13
CA GLU A 94 17.58 -16.56 -1.76
C GLU A 94 16.37 -15.62 -1.72
N GLY A 95 16.48 -14.47 -1.06
CA GLY A 95 15.40 -13.48 -0.93
C GLY A 95 15.84 -12.10 -1.42
N GLU A 96 14.92 -11.34 -2.02
CA GLU A 96 15.24 -9.99 -2.50
C GLU A 96 15.51 -8.98 -1.37
N SER A 97 15.04 -9.27 -0.15
CA SER A 97 15.26 -8.43 1.02
C SER A 97 15.32 -9.28 2.31
N GLY A 98 15.34 -8.62 3.47
CA GLY A 98 15.28 -9.29 4.78
C GLY A 98 16.53 -10.10 5.16
N SER A 99 16.35 -11.06 6.08
CA SER A 99 17.43 -11.90 6.62
C SER A 99 18.02 -12.87 5.61
N ASP A 100 17.26 -13.20 4.56
CA ASP A 100 17.57 -14.28 3.63
C ASP A 100 18.30 -13.77 2.37
N HIS A 101 18.41 -12.44 2.20
CA HIS A 101 19.19 -11.79 1.13
C HIS A 101 20.68 -12.13 1.13
N GLY A 102 21.22 -12.60 2.26
CA GLY A 102 22.62 -13.03 2.37
C GLY A 102 22.86 -14.50 1.99
N ILE A 103 21.80 -15.29 1.77
CA ILE A 103 21.88 -16.73 1.59
C ILE A 103 22.02 -17.05 0.10
N ILE A 104 23.01 -17.87 -0.24
CA ILE A 104 23.29 -18.30 -1.61
C ILE A 104 23.44 -19.81 -1.61
N GLN A 105 22.62 -20.50 -2.38
CA GLN A 105 22.50 -21.96 -2.37
C GLN A 105 22.47 -22.54 -3.79
N THR A 106 22.81 -23.83 -3.90
CA THR A 106 22.96 -24.48 -5.21
C THR A 106 21.63 -24.90 -5.83
N ASP A 107 20.63 -25.30 -5.05
CA ASP A 107 19.23 -25.47 -5.51
C ASP A 107 18.73 -24.22 -6.24
N ASN A 108 18.71 -23.06 -5.56
CA ASN A 108 18.26 -21.78 -6.13
C ASN A 108 18.97 -21.46 -7.45
N THR A 109 20.26 -21.80 -7.52
CA THR A 109 21.08 -21.57 -8.71
C THR A 109 20.73 -22.50 -9.86
N GLN A 110 20.42 -23.76 -9.58
CA GLN A 110 20.00 -24.73 -10.59
C GLN A 110 18.58 -24.43 -11.09
N GLU A 111 17.70 -24.00 -10.19
CA GLU A 111 16.34 -23.55 -10.50
C GLU A 111 16.35 -22.39 -11.51
N ALA A 112 17.21 -21.38 -11.29
CA ALA A 112 17.36 -20.27 -12.23
C ALA A 112 17.90 -20.69 -13.60
N ILE A 113 18.89 -21.59 -13.65
CA ILE A 113 19.39 -22.17 -14.92
C ILE A 113 18.25 -22.81 -15.70
N ARG A 114 17.41 -23.58 -15.00
CA ARG A 114 16.25 -24.25 -15.58
C ARG A 114 15.25 -23.24 -16.16
N VAL A 115 14.92 -22.19 -15.41
CA VAL A 115 13.95 -21.15 -15.82
C VAL A 115 14.42 -20.43 -17.09
N TRP A 116 15.64 -19.92 -17.09
CA TRP A 116 16.21 -19.20 -18.24
C TRP A 116 16.41 -20.11 -19.47
N SER A 117 16.78 -21.37 -19.26
CA SER A 117 16.89 -22.32 -20.37
C SER A 117 15.53 -22.62 -20.99
N GLN A 118 14.47 -22.70 -20.19
CA GLN A 118 13.12 -22.89 -20.70
C GLN A 118 12.61 -21.67 -21.50
N TYR A 119 12.96 -20.46 -21.08
CA TYR A 119 12.70 -19.25 -21.88
C TYR A 119 13.33 -19.38 -23.28
N ALA A 120 14.61 -19.76 -23.34
CA ALA A 120 15.32 -19.96 -24.60
C ALA A 120 14.72 -21.06 -25.49
N ILE A 121 14.13 -22.11 -24.90
CA ILE A 121 13.43 -23.18 -25.67
C ILE A 121 12.22 -22.60 -26.40
N TRP A 122 11.45 -21.73 -25.76
CA TRP A 122 10.25 -21.16 -26.35
C TRP A 122 10.56 -20.07 -27.39
N THR A 123 11.47 -19.17 -27.08
CA THR A 123 11.76 -17.99 -27.91
C THR A 123 12.83 -18.23 -28.96
N GLY A 124 13.69 -19.25 -28.76
CA GLY A 124 14.93 -19.42 -29.51
C GLY A 124 16.03 -18.42 -29.12
N ASP A 125 15.78 -17.52 -28.17
CA ASP A 125 16.74 -16.55 -27.69
C ASP A 125 17.71 -17.18 -26.68
N THR A 126 18.87 -17.55 -27.17
CA THR A 126 19.97 -18.10 -26.36
C THR A 126 20.91 -17.01 -25.82
N ALA A 127 20.71 -15.76 -26.22
CA ALA A 127 21.62 -14.65 -25.95
C ALA A 127 21.27 -13.90 -24.67
N SER A 128 19.99 -13.60 -24.42
CA SER A 128 19.57 -12.73 -23.30
C SER A 128 20.02 -13.25 -21.93
N TYR A 129 19.77 -14.53 -21.62
CA TYR A 129 20.14 -15.12 -20.33
C TYR A 129 21.35 -16.07 -20.40
N GLY A 130 21.95 -16.25 -21.59
CA GLY A 130 23.12 -17.11 -21.77
C GLY A 130 24.34 -16.74 -20.87
N PRO A 131 24.67 -15.46 -20.68
CA PRO A 131 25.70 -15.03 -19.73
C PRO A 131 25.38 -15.42 -18.28
N ASN A 132 24.13 -15.25 -17.85
CA ASN A 132 23.67 -15.57 -16.48
C ASN A 132 23.76 -17.08 -16.22
N ILE A 133 23.31 -17.90 -17.18
CA ILE A 133 23.43 -19.37 -17.10
C ILE A 133 24.89 -19.80 -16.94
N ARG A 134 25.84 -19.22 -17.70
CA ARG A 134 27.26 -19.58 -17.59
C ARG A 134 27.85 -19.24 -16.21
N LEU A 135 27.45 -18.11 -15.62
CA LEU A 135 27.86 -17.74 -14.26
C LEU A 135 27.29 -18.72 -13.23
N ALA A 136 26.01 -19.07 -13.34
CA ALA A 136 25.31 -20.02 -12.48
C ALA A 136 25.92 -21.43 -12.56
N GLN A 137 26.20 -21.94 -13.76
CA GLN A 137 26.93 -23.19 -13.96
C GLN A 137 28.32 -23.14 -13.30
N GLY A 138 29.00 -22.01 -13.41
CA GLY A 138 30.26 -21.77 -12.71
C GLY A 138 30.14 -21.96 -11.20
N TYR A 139 29.09 -21.41 -10.58
CA TYR A 139 28.79 -21.60 -9.15
C TYR A 139 28.51 -23.06 -8.82
N CYS A 140 27.59 -23.70 -9.54
CA CYS A 140 27.25 -25.11 -9.35
C CYS A 140 28.48 -26.03 -9.48
N ASN A 141 29.43 -25.72 -10.36
CA ASN A 141 30.66 -26.49 -10.50
C ASN A 141 31.60 -26.38 -9.29
N ARG A 142 31.58 -25.24 -8.56
CA ARG A 142 32.34 -25.04 -7.32
C ARG A 142 31.63 -25.65 -6.11
N PHE A 143 30.30 -25.67 -6.13
CA PHE A 143 29.44 -26.23 -5.10
C PHE A 143 28.55 -27.33 -5.71
N PRO A 144 29.10 -28.54 -5.96
CA PRO A 144 28.31 -29.57 -6.62
C PRO A 144 27.17 -30.06 -5.72
N ALA A 145 25.99 -30.27 -6.31
CA ALA A 145 24.73 -30.60 -5.65
C ALA A 145 24.85 -31.62 -4.51
N TRP A 146 25.54 -32.75 -4.77
CA TRP A 146 25.67 -33.84 -3.81
C TRP A 146 26.64 -33.58 -2.65
N ARG A 147 27.35 -32.45 -2.66
CA ARG A 147 28.27 -32.05 -1.58
C ARG A 147 27.65 -31.05 -0.62
N GLU A 148 26.43 -30.61 -0.86
CA GLU A 148 25.74 -29.63 -0.02
C GLU A 148 24.68 -30.30 0.87
N GLY A 149 24.73 -29.98 2.17
CA GLY A 149 23.80 -30.40 3.26
C GLY A 149 23.57 -31.89 3.53
N GLY A 150 24.05 -32.82 2.69
CA GLY A 150 23.96 -34.27 2.93
C GLY A 150 22.51 -34.81 3.03
N GLY A 151 22.35 -36.13 3.13
CA GLY A 151 21.03 -36.76 3.31
C GLY A 151 20.01 -36.33 2.26
N TYR A 152 18.81 -35.94 2.70
CA TYR A 152 17.73 -35.48 1.83
C TYR A 152 18.11 -34.23 1.03
N TYR A 153 18.93 -33.32 1.58
CA TYR A 153 19.25 -32.05 0.93
C TYR A 153 20.13 -32.27 -0.30
N ALA A 154 21.12 -33.15 -0.17
CA ALA A 154 21.95 -33.55 -1.30
C ALA A 154 21.13 -34.23 -2.42
N ILE A 155 20.13 -35.05 -2.06
CA ILE A 155 19.21 -35.67 -3.03
C ILE A 155 18.32 -34.62 -3.71
N HIS A 156 17.77 -33.67 -2.95
CA HIS A 156 16.97 -32.56 -3.46
C HIS A 156 17.78 -31.73 -4.48
N ASN A 157 18.99 -31.32 -4.11
CA ASN A 157 19.92 -30.62 -4.99
C ASN A 157 20.27 -31.46 -6.22
N CYS A 158 20.49 -32.77 -6.08
CA CYS A 158 20.74 -33.63 -7.24
C CYS A 158 19.53 -33.67 -8.19
N GLY A 159 18.31 -33.67 -7.65
CA GLY A 159 17.07 -33.59 -8.39
C GLY A 159 16.98 -32.34 -9.28
N TRP A 160 17.24 -31.17 -8.71
CA TRP A 160 17.36 -29.92 -9.48
C TRP A 160 18.50 -29.97 -10.50
N GLY A 161 19.59 -30.67 -10.20
CA GLY A 161 20.75 -30.77 -11.07
C GLY A 161 20.42 -31.49 -12.37
N PHE A 162 19.56 -32.52 -12.32
CA PHE A 162 19.04 -33.17 -13.52
C PHE A 162 18.13 -32.25 -14.33
N GLU A 163 17.26 -31.49 -13.67
CA GLU A 163 16.32 -30.59 -14.34
C GLU A 163 17.03 -29.43 -15.03
N ALA A 164 17.99 -28.80 -14.34
CA ALA A 164 18.82 -27.73 -14.86
C ALA A 164 19.66 -28.20 -16.06
N GLU A 165 20.35 -29.34 -15.93
CA GLU A 165 21.15 -29.91 -17.03
C GLU A 165 20.27 -30.24 -18.23
N ARG A 166 19.12 -30.88 -17.99
CA ARG A 166 18.22 -31.32 -19.06
C ARG A 166 17.72 -30.13 -19.88
N LYS A 167 17.21 -29.09 -19.23
CA LYS A 167 16.70 -27.89 -19.91
C LYS A 167 17.82 -27.11 -20.59
N TYR A 168 18.98 -26.97 -19.95
CA TYR A 168 20.14 -26.35 -20.59
C TYR A 168 20.55 -27.09 -21.87
N ARG A 169 20.68 -28.42 -21.79
CA ARG A 169 21.07 -29.24 -22.94
C ARG A 169 20.03 -29.18 -24.07
N GLU A 170 18.75 -29.11 -23.74
CA GLU A 170 17.67 -28.94 -24.71
C GLU A 170 17.72 -27.57 -25.40
N ALA A 171 17.85 -26.49 -24.61
CA ALA A 171 17.89 -25.11 -25.09
C ALA A 171 19.11 -24.81 -25.96
N TYR A 172 20.29 -25.23 -25.51
CA TYR A 172 21.58 -24.85 -26.12
C TYR A 172 22.18 -25.94 -27.01
N GLN A 173 21.58 -27.14 -27.03
CA GLN A 173 22.13 -28.31 -27.72
C GLN A 173 23.57 -28.62 -27.29
N ASP A 174 23.93 -28.28 -26.04
CA ASP A 174 25.26 -28.45 -25.46
C ASP A 174 25.26 -29.59 -24.43
N THR A 175 26.25 -30.48 -24.54
CA THR A 175 26.45 -31.64 -23.66
C THR A 175 27.66 -31.46 -22.71
N SER A 176 28.33 -30.30 -22.77
CA SER A 176 29.51 -29.98 -21.98
C SER A 176 29.26 -30.03 -20.46
N TRP A 177 28.01 -29.85 -20.04
CA TRP A 177 27.60 -29.86 -18.63
C TRP A 177 26.91 -31.16 -18.18
N THR A 178 26.73 -32.13 -19.07
CA THR A 178 26.08 -33.42 -18.75
C THR A 178 26.80 -34.20 -17.65
N TRP A 179 28.11 -33.97 -17.47
CA TRP A 179 28.86 -34.60 -16.37
C TRP A 179 28.28 -34.25 -14.99
N TYR A 180 27.67 -33.08 -14.81
CA TYR A 180 27.11 -32.62 -13.54
C TYR A 180 25.96 -33.53 -13.10
N ALA A 181 25.04 -33.81 -14.02
CA ALA A 181 23.95 -34.76 -13.83
C ALA A 181 24.48 -36.20 -13.64
N ASP A 182 25.50 -36.62 -14.39
CA ASP A 182 26.12 -37.95 -14.21
C ASP A 182 26.69 -38.14 -12.79
N SER A 183 27.34 -37.12 -12.24
CA SER A 183 27.86 -37.16 -10.87
C SER A 183 26.75 -37.17 -9.81
N CYS A 184 25.64 -36.49 -10.05
CA CYS A 184 24.45 -36.59 -9.20
C CYS A 184 23.92 -38.04 -9.18
N ALA A 185 23.72 -38.64 -10.36
CA ALA A 185 23.24 -40.02 -10.49
C ALA A 185 24.14 -41.04 -9.78
N LEU A 186 25.46 -40.90 -9.94
CA LEU A 186 26.44 -41.76 -9.27
C LEU A 186 26.36 -41.64 -7.75
N TRP A 187 26.26 -40.40 -7.23
CA TRP A 187 26.20 -40.18 -5.79
C TRP A 187 24.90 -40.69 -5.19
N MET A 188 23.75 -40.38 -5.81
CA MET A 188 22.44 -40.85 -5.37
C MET A 188 22.36 -42.38 -5.30
N ALA A 189 22.87 -43.08 -6.33
CA ALA A 189 22.89 -44.54 -6.35
C ALA A 189 23.68 -45.15 -5.19
N ALA A 190 24.67 -44.43 -4.67
CA ALA A 190 25.49 -44.85 -3.53
C ALA A 190 24.92 -44.43 -2.15
N HIS A 191 23.94 -43.51 -2.13
CA HIS A 191 23.38 -42.93 -0.90
C HIS A 191 21.84 -42.92 -0.89
N PRO A 192 21.18 -44.08 -1.03
CA PRO A 192 19.72 -44.13 -1.04
C PRO A 192 19.13 -43.69 0.32
N LEU A 193 18.02 -42.94 0.28
CA LEU A 193 17.31 -42.52 1.49
C LEU A 193 16.56 -43.70 2.15
N ASN A 194 16.27 -43.54 3.44
CA ASN A 194 15.61 -44.54 4.27
C ASN A 194 14.22 -44.09 4.73
N PHE A 195 13.17 -44.76 4.27
CA PHE A 195 11.78 -44.45 4.61
C PHE A 195 11.34 -45.20 5.89
N ASP A 196 12.01 -44.97 7.03
CA ASP A 196 11.62 -45.58 8.30
C ASP A 196 10.28 -44.99 8.80
N PRO A 197 9.19 -45.79 8.84
CA PRO A 197 7.88 -45.29 9.24
C PRO A 197 7.80 -44.86 10.72
N ASN A 198 8.83 -45.17 11.53
CA ASN A 198 8.89 -44.88 12.96
C ASN A 198 9.72 -43.63 13.32
N SER A 199 10.43 -43.02 12.37
CA SER A 199 11.13 -41.74 12.59
C SER A 199 10.16 -40.58 12.40
N THR A 200 10.22 -39.52 13.23
CA THR A 200 9.28 -38.40 13.17
C THR A 200 9.70 -37.27 12.23
N SER A 201 11.01 -37.08 11.94
CA SER A 201 11.51 -36.02 11.03
C SER A 201 11.99 -36.55 9.68
N LEU A 202 12.68 -37.71 9.63
CA LEU A 202 13.14 -38.35 8.38
C LEU A 202 11.99 -38.93 7.55
N ASN A 203 10.83 -39.13 8.16
CA ASN A 203 9.67 -39.74 7.51
C ASN A 203 8.77 -38.71 6.79
N GLN A 204 9.17 -37.44 6.75
CA GLN A 204 8.40 -36.38 6.10
C GLN A 204 9.14 -35.78 4.89
N VAL A 205 10.40 -35.42 5.04
CA VAL A 205 11.19 -34.76 3.98
C VAL A 205 11.86 -35.77 3.05
N ASP A 206 12.42 -36.86 3.56
CA ASP A 206 13.13 -37.85 2.74
C ASP A 206 12.27 -38.44 1.61
N PRO A 207 10.99 -38.83 1.82
CA PRO A 207 10.15 -39.33 0.74
C PRO A 207 9.91 -38.29 -0.37
N CYS A 208 9.78 -37.02 0.01
CA CYS A 208 9.55 -35.93 -0.94
C CYS A 208 10.83 -35.60 -1.72
N ALA A 209 11.97 -35.50 -1.03
CA ALA A 209 13.27 -35.29 -1.66
C ALA A 209 13.64 -36.44 -2.60
N GLU A 210 13.40 -37.70 -2.20
CA GLU A 210 13.58 -38.86 -3.08
C GLU A 210 12.72 -38.70 -4.34
N GLY A 211 11.46 -38.27 -4.19
CA GLY A 211 10.55 -38.02 -5.29
C GLY A 211 11.16 -37.12 -6.37
N LEU A 212 11.67 -35.94 -5.99
CA LEU A 212 12.33 -35.04 -6.92
C LEU A 212 13.58 -35.69 -7.54
N GLY A 213 14.41 -36.33 -6.71
CA GLY A 213 15.63 -37.01 -7.15
C GLY A 213 15.38 -38.07 -8.22
N ILE A 214 14.47 -39.03 -7.97
CA ILE A 214 14.20 -40.13 -8.90
C ILE A 214 13.43 -39.67 -10.14
N GLY A 215 12.57 -38.65 -9.99
CA GLY A 215 11.85 -38.04 -11.11
C GLY A 215 12.78 -37.34 -12.10
N GLY A 216 13.87 -36.72 -11.62
CA GLY A 216 14.92 -36.18 -12.47
C GLY A 216 15.90 -37.24 -13.00
N MET A 217 16.30 -38.20 -12.16
CA MET A 217 17.30 -39.22 -12.51
C MET A 217 16.79 -40.22 -13.56
N TYR A 218 15.50 -40.60 -13.54
CA TYR A 218 14.99 -41.61 -14.47
C TYR A 218 15.03 -41.15 -15.95
N PRO A 219 14.54 -39.95 -16.32
CA PRO A 219 14.75 -39.39 -17.66
C PRO A 219 16.22 -39.28 -18.05
N HIS A 220 17.10 -38.88 -17.11
CA HIS A 220 18.53 -38.83 -17.37
C HIS A 220 19.12 -40.22 -17.66
N ALA A 221 18.70 -41.24 -16.91
CA ALA A 221 19.12 -42.62 -17.11
C ALA A 221 18.64 -43.20 -18.45
N LEU A 222 17.47 -42.78 -18.94
CA LEU A 222 17.00 -43.09 -20.29
C LEU A 222 17.88 -42.42 -21.36
N TYR A 223 18.14 -41.12 -21.21
CA TYR A 223 19.01 -40.36 -22.11
C TYR A 223 20.42 -40.98 -22.21
N ARG A 224 21.00 -41.37 -21.06
CA ARG A 224 22.32 -42.01 -20.99
C ARG A 224 22.31 -43.50 -21.32
N GLN A 225 21.15 -44.11 -21.56
CA GLN A 225 20.98 -45.53 -21.83
C GLN A 225 21.60 -46.43 -20.74
N ARG A 226 21.48 -46.02 -19.47
CA ARG A 226 22.06 -46.69 -18.31
C ARG A 226 21.02 -47.55 -17.58
N SER A 227 21.00 -48.85 -17.90
CA SER A 227 20.03 -49.80 -17.32
C SER A 227 20.20 -49.98 -15.81
N ASP A 228 21.41 -49.85 -15.28
CA ASP A 228 21.70 -49.87 -13.84
C ASP A 228 21.01 -48.69 -13.12
N TRP A 229 21.10 -47.49 -13.68
CA TRP A 229 20.42 -46.29 -13.13
C TRP A 229 18.90 -46.35 -13.28
N GLN A 230 18.39 -46.87 -14.40
CA GLN A 230 16.96 -47.12 -14.58
C GLN A 230 16.43 -48.13 -13.55
N ASN A 231 17.16 -49.21 -13.30
CA ASN A 231 16.77 -50.22 -12.31
C ASN A 231 16.79 -49.66 -10.88
N PHE A 232 17.79 -48.82 -10.55
CA PHE A 232 17.86 -48.14 -9.26
C PHE A 232 16.63 -47.24 -9.04
N THR A 233 16.38 -46.31 -9.98
CA THR A 233 15.25 -45.35 -9.88
C THR A 233 13.90 -46.07 -9.80
N LEU A 234 13.66 -47.11 -10.62
CA LEU A 234 12.43 -47.90 -10.53
C LEU A 234 12.30 -48.65 -9.19
N THR A 235 13.41 -49.09 -8.59
CA THR A 235 13.40 -49.72 -7.26
C THR A 235 13.01 -48.72 -6.18
N GLN A 236 13.59 -47.51 -6.22
CA GLN A 236 13.25 -46.43 -5.29
C GLN A 236 11.81 -45.96 -5.46
N ALA A 237 11.33 -45.80 -6.69
CA ALA A 237 9.95 -45.41 -6.98
C ALA A 237 8.93 -46.42 -6.43
N ARG A 238 9.23 -47.73 -6.49
CA ARG A 238 8.38 -48.76 -5.85
C ARG A 238 8.40 -48.66 -4.32
N ARG A 239 9.56 -48.38 -3.71
CA ARG A 239 9.67 -48.15 -2.26
C ARG A 239 8.85 -46.93 -1.84
N LEU A 240 8.96 -45.83 -2.57
CA LEU A 240 8.23 -44.59 -2.32
C LEU A 240 6.72 -44.79 -2.46
N ARG A 241 6.28 -45.49 -3.53
CA ARG A 241 4.88 -45.89 -3.71
C ARG A 241 4.37 -46.78 -2.58
N GLN A 242 5.14 -47.77 -2.14
CA GLN A 242 4.73 -48.65 -1.04
C GLN A 242 4.60 -47.86 0.27
N TRP A 243 5.52 -46.94 0.53
CA TRP A 243 5.46 -46.05 1.67
C TRP A 243 4.19 -45.17 1.65
N PHE A 244 3.85 -44.62 0.48
CA PHE A 244 2.61 -43.88 0.26
C PHE A 244 1.37 -44.73 0.56
N GLU A 245 1.28 -45.92 -0.03
CA GLU A 245 0.11 -46.80 0.12
C GLU A 245 -0.10 -47.24 1.58
N SER A 246 0.99 -47.29 2.35
CA SER A 246 0.96 -47.60 3.78
C SER A 246 0.57 -46.40 4.66
N ASN A 247 0.67 -45.17 4.14
CA ASN A 247 0.48 -43.93 4.89
C ASN A 247 -0.29 -42.86 4.09
N PRO A 248 -1.43 -43.17 3.44
CA PRO A 248 -2.05 -42.25 2.48
C PRO A 248 -2.39 -40.90 3.14
N GLN A 249 -3.02 -40.88 4.31
CA GLN A 249 -3.37 -39.64 5.01
C GLN A 249 -2.17 -38.79 5.45
N ARG A 250 -1.00 -39.40 5.68
CA ARG A 250 0.21 -38.65 6.04
C ARG A 250 0.80 -37.92 4.84
N PHE A 251 0.71 -38.53 3.66
CA PHE A 251 1.23 -37.96 2.41
C PHE A 251 0.64 -36.58 2.09
N TYR A 252 -0.66 -36.42 2.30
CA TYR A 252 -1.39 -35.17 2.06
C TYR A 252 -1.27 -34.16 3.21
N ALA A 253 -0.66 -34.56 4.33
CA ALA A 253 -0.33 -33.67 5.42
C ALA A 253 1.19 -33.47 5.55
N ASN A 254 1.95 -33.84 4.52
CA ASN A 254 3.40 -33.95 4.58
C ASN A 254 4.13 -32.68 4.13
N GLU A 255 3.59 -31.54 4.50
CA GLU A 255 4.16 -30.22 4.20
C GLU A 255 5.31 -29.96 5.15
N SER A 256 6.53 -30.01 4.63
CA SER A 256 7.72 -29.81 5.43
C SER A 256 8.87 -29.36 4.54
N TRP A 257 9.65 -28.40 5.02
CA TRP A 257 10.91 -27.99 4.39
C TRP A 257 10.75 -27.72 2.87
N ALA A 258 9.70 -26.98 2.49
CA ALA A 258 9.40 -26.54 1.11
C ALA A 258 8.97 -27.65 0.15
N LEU A 259 8.75 -28.85 0.68
CA LEU A 259 8.26 -30.00 -0.07
C LEU A 259 6.92 -30.45 0.50
N CYS A 260 6.15 -31.16 -0.32
CA CYS A 260 4.89 -31.76 0.10
C CYS A 260 4.67 -33.11 -0.59
N GLY A 261 3.55 -33.77 -0.29
CA GLY A 261 3.15 -34.99 -0.99
C GLY A 261 3.13 -34.84 -2.52
N GLY A 262 2.84 -33.64 -3.04
CA GLY A 262 2.91 -33.34 -4.48
C GLY A 262 4.27 -33.69 -5.10
N THR A 263 5.37 -33.41 -4.40
CA THR A 263 6.75 -33.73 -4.84
C THR A 263 6.96 -35.23 -5.00
N ALA A 264 6.56 -36.02 -4.00
CA ALA A 264 6.71 -37.46 -4.01
C ALA A 264 5.82 -38.12 -5.09
N LEU A 265 4.60 -37.61 -5.28
CA LEU A 265 3.69 -38.09 -6.33
C LEU A 265 4.29 -37.85 -7.71
N TRP A 266 4.79 -36.64 -7.94
CA TRP A 266 5.47 -36.26 -9.17
C TRP A 266 6.61 -37.23 -9.50
N GLY A 267 7.47 -37.54 -8.52
CA GLY A 267 8.56 -38.48 -8.66
C GLY A 267 8.14 -39.89 -9.07
N ILE A 268 7.09 -40.45 -8.44
CA ILE A 268 6.54 -41.76 -8.81
C ILE A 268 6.01 -41.73 -10.25
N CYS A 269 5.33 -40.65 -10.63
CA CYS A 269 4.71 -40.51 -11.94
C CYS A 269 5.74 -40.32 -13.08
N GLU A 270 6.78 -39.52 -12.87
CA GLU A 270 7.85 -39.28 -13.86
C GLU A 270 8.83 -40.46 -13.99
N SER A 271 8.87 -41.36 -13.01
CA SER A 271 9.70 -42.57 -13.06
C SER A 271 8.89 -43.84 -13.35
N LEU A 272 8.22 -44.39 -12.34
CA LEU A 272 7.53 -45.67 -12.42
C LEU A 272 6.37 -45.65 -13.40
N PHE A 273 5.51 -44.64 -13.36
CA PHE A 273 4.33 -44.60 -14.23
C PHE A 273 4.61 -44.04 -15.63
N ALA A 274 5.76 -43.39 -15.83
CA ALA A 274 6.27 -43.12 -17.18
C ALA A 274 6.52 -44.42 -17.95
N LEU A 275 6.92 -45.50 -17.26
CA LEU A 275 7.08 -46.84 -17.85
C LEU A 275 5.77 -47.65 -17.88
N TYR A 276 4.91 -47.48 -16.87
CA TYR A 276 3.66 -48.25 -16.70
C TYR A 276 2.41 -47.35 -16.60
N PRO A 277 2.00 -46.69 -17.69
CA PRO A 277 0.95 -45.67 -17.67
C PRO A 277 -0.42 -46.20 -17.23
N ASP A 278 -0.81 -47.41 -17.62
CA ASP A 278 -2.10 -48.01 -17.22
C ASP A 278 -2.16 -48.31 -15.72
N SER A 279 -1.04 -48.76 -15.15
CA SER A 279 -0.90 -48.94 -13.70
C SER A 279 -0.96 -47.59 -12.98
N GLY A 280 -0.35 -46.55 -13.56
CA GLY A 280 -0.43 -45.19 -13.05
C GLY A 280 -1.86 -44.64 -13.04
N ARG A 281 -2.61 -44.80 -14.13
CA ARG A 281 -4.01 -44.37 -14.21
C ARG A 281 -4.87 -45.07 -13.15
N THR A 282 -4.68 -46.37 -12.97
CA THR A 282 -5.40 -47.14 -11.93
C THR A 282 -5.09 -46.61 -10.53
N TRP A 283 -3.81 -46.35 -10.26
CA TRP A 283 -3.35 -45.84 -8.96
C TRP A 283 -3.86 -44.41 -8.68
N LEU A 284 -3.80 -43.53 -9.67
CA LEU A 284 -4.30 -42.15 -9.55
C LEU A 284 -5.82 -42.08 -9.44
N ASN A 285 -6.58 -43.00 -10.06
CA ASN A 285 -8.03 -43.09 -9.83
C ASN A 285 -8.36 -43.47 -8.38
N GLN A 286 -7.48 -44.18 -7.69
CA GLN A 286 -7.67 -44.57 -6.30
C GLN A 286 -7.22 -43.51 -5.31
N TYR A 287 -6.12 -42.81 -5.59
CA TYR A 287 -5.47 -41.93 -4.61
C TYR A 287 -5.30 -40.47 -5.05
N GLY A 288 -5.53 -40.13 -6.31
CA GLY A 288 -5.33 -38.78 -6.84
C GLY A 288 -6.32 -37.76 -6.26
N SER A 289 -7.52 -38.19 -5.88
CA SER A 289 -8.56 -37.33 -5.28
C SER A 289 -8.22 -36.81 -3.89
N LEU A 290 -7.16 -37.34 -3.27
CA LEU A 290 -6.70 -36.92 -1.96
C LEU A 290 -5.67 -35.78 -2.04
N LEU A 291 -5.18 -35.44 -3.23
CA LEU A 291 -4.23 -34.34 -3.46
C LEU A 291 -4.84 -33.00 -3.05
N ASP A 292 -4.09 -32.20 -2.31
CA ASP A 292 -4.52 -30.86 -1.92
C ASP A 292 -4.65 -29.95 -3.15
N VAL A 293 -5.63 -29.05 -3.08
CA VAL A 293 -5.86 -28.06 -4.15
C VAL A 293 -5.22 -26.73 -3.78
N TRP A 294 -5.29 -26.27 -2.53
CA TRP A 294 -4.72 -24.97 -2.15
C TRP A 294 -4.52 -24.88 -0.63
N GLN A 295 -3.36 -24.38 -0.20
CA GLN A 295 -3.01 -24.12 1.20
C GLN A 295 -2.90 -22.62 1.47
N PRO A 296 -3.85 -22.02 2.21
CA PRO A 296 -3.88 -20.57 2.48
C PRO A 296 -3.07 -20.13 3.71
N THR A 297 -2.50 -21.07 4.45
CA THR A 297 -1.78 -20.85 5.72
C THR A 297 -0.60 -21.80 5.85
N GLY A 298 0.42 -21.40 6.62
CA GLY A 298 1.66 -22.16 6.83
C GLY A 298 2.86 -21.32 6.41
N ASP A 299 4.02 -21.60 7.00
CA ASP A 299 5.20 -20.75 6.82
C ASP A 299 5.65 -20.71 5.35
N TRP A 300 5.63 -21.85 4.64
CA TRP A 300 6.04 -21.94 3.23
C TRP A 300 4.90 -22.43 2.31
N ASN A 301 3.68 -21.97 2.58
CA ASN A 301 2.47 -22.46 1.92
C ASN A 301 2.46 -22.22 0.39
N HIS A 302 3.11 -21.17 -0.12
CA HIS A 302 3.17 -20.91 -1.56
C HIS A 302 4.04 -21.96 -2.28
N SER A 303 5.10 -22.42 -1.64
CA SER A 303 5.91 -23.54 -2.14
C SER A 303 5.15 -24.87 -2.16
N PHE A 304 4.39 -25.16 -1.11
CA PHE A 304 3.56 -26.36 -1.12
C PHE A 304 2.53 -26.32 -2.25
N ASN A 305 1.95 -25.14 -2.51
CA ASN A 305 1.01 -24.92 -3.60
C ASN A 305 1.64 -25.14 -4.97
N THR A 306 2.87 -24.67 -5.24
CA THR A 306 3.54 -24.94 -6.53
C THR A 306 3.76 -26.44 -6.75
N TRP A 307 4.14 -27.20 -5.70
CA TRP A 307 4.24 -28.65 -5.78
C TRP A 307 2.90 -29.36 -5.99
N TYR A 308 1.83 -28.89 -5.36
CA TYR A 308 0.48 -29.39 -5.63
C TYR A 308 0.06 -29.11 -7.07
N CYS A 309 0.36 -27.92 -7.61
CA CYS A 309 0.14 -27.58 -9.01
C CYS A 309 0.85 -28.57 -9.95
N ASN A 310 2.15 -28.83 -9.70
CA ASN A 310 2.92 -29.80 -10.48
C ASN A 310 2.27 -31.20 -10.48
N ALA A 311 1.82 -31.64 -9.30
CA ALA A 311 1.17 -32.94 -9.13
C ALA A 311 -0.17 -33.01 -9.88
N HIS A 312 -0.99 -31.96 -9.82
CA HIS A 312 -2.24 -31.86 -10.61
C HIS A 312 -1.95 -31.93 -12.12
N HIS A 313 -0.94 -31.22 -12.62
CA HIS A 313 -0.56 -31.31 -14.04
C HIS A 313 -0.18 -32.74 -14.46
N VAL A 314 0.59 -33.46 -13.64
CA VAL A 314 0.96 -34.84 -13.95
C VAL A 314 -0.22 -35.81 -13.83
N CYS A 315 -1.12 -35.59 -12.87
CA CYS A 315 -2.38 -36.33 -12.78
C CYS A 315 -3.22 -36.16 -14.05
N TYR A 316 -3.37 -34.93 -14.55
CA TYR A 316 -4.05 -34.66 -15.82
C TYR A 316 -3.39 -35.40 -16.99
N ARG A 317 -2.06 -35.33 -17.11
CA ARG A 317 -1.28 -36.00 -18.18
C ARG A 317 -1.54 -37.51 -18.26
N ILE A 318 -1.66 -38.19 -17.12
CA ILE A 318 -1.81 -39.66 -17.07
C ILE A 318 -3.29 -40.09 -17.16
N THR A 319 -4.18 -39.37 -16.48
CA THR A 319 -5.60 -39.76 -16.36
C THR A 319 -6.48 -39.19 -17.48
N GLY A 320 -6.15 -38.00 -18.00
CA GLY A 320 -7.00 -37.22 -18.89
C GLY A 320 -8.18 -36.53 -18.19
N ASP A 321 -8.26 -36.59 -16.85
CA ASP A 321 -9.34 -35.94 -16.10
C ASP A 321 -9.08 -34.44 -15.98
N SER A 322 -9.93 -33.64 -16.65
CA SER A 322 -9.82 -32.19 -16.71
C SER A 322 -9.97 -31.49 -15.36
N THR A 323 -10.47 -32.17 -14.33
CA THR A 323 -10.51 -31.65 -12.96
C THR A 323 -9.12 -31.27 -12.47
N TYR A 324 -8.12 -32.13 -12.72
CA TYR A 324 -6.74 -31.85 -12.34
C TYR A 324 -6.16 -30.66 -13.12
N TRP A 325 -6.49 -30.53 -14.40
CA TRP A 325 -6.09 -29.36 -15.19
C TRP A 325 -6.63 -28.07 -14.59
N HIS A 326 -7.93 -28.02 -14.27
CA HIS A 326 -8.54 -26.83 -13.67
C HIS A 326 -7.97 -26.50 -12.29
N ASN A 327 -7.65 -27.51 -11.47
CA ASN A 327 -6.99 -27.29 -10.18
C ASN A 327 -5.60 -26.68 -10.36
N ALA A 328 -4.80 -27.19 -11.30
CA ALA A 328 -3.47 -26.66 -11.58
C ALA A 328 -3.53 -25.20 -12.03
N VAL A 329 -4.42 -24.88 -12.99
CA VAL A 329 -4.66 -23.50 -13.43
C VAL A 329 -5.08 -22.61 -12.26
N PHE A 330 -6.04 -23.06 -11.44
CA PHE A 330 -6.49 -22.30 -10.27
C PHE A 330 -5.34 -21.96 -9.31
N ILE A 331 -4.45 -22.91 -9.03
CA ILE A 331 -3.30 -22.70 -8.15
C ILE A 331 -2.33 -21.69 -8.77
N THR A 332 -2.01 -21.84 -10.05
CA THR A 332 -1.09 -20.93 -10.75
C THR A 332 -1.63 -19.51 -10.77
N ASP A 333 -2.91 -19.33 -11.12
CA ASP A 333 -3.56 -18.02 -11.13
C ASP A 333 -3.55 -17.39 -9.73
N SER A 334 -3.81 -18.21 -8.70
CA SER A 334 -3.82 -17.76 -7.30
C SER A 334 -2.43 -17.33 -6.81
N LEU A 335 -1.35 -17.94 -7.32
CA LEU A 335 0.02 -17.55 -6.98
C LEU A 335 0.46 -16.30 -7.74
N ILE A 336 0.12 -16.18 -9.02
CA ILE A 336 0.41 -14.96 -9.81
C ILE A 336 -0.25 -13.74 -9.18
N GLY A 337 -1.48 -13.88 -8.65
CA GLY A 337 -2.16 -12.80 -7.92
C GLY A 337 -1.51 -12.38 -6.61
N LEU A 338 -0.41 -13.02 -6.18
CA LEU A 338 0.34 -12.63 -4.97
C LEU A 338 1.58 -11.77 -5.29
N ASP A 339 1.94 -11.63 -6.57
CA ASP A 339 2.99 -10.70 -7.06
C ASP A 339 2.41 -9.27 -7.05
N THR A 340 2.44 -8.62 -5.89
CA THR A 340 1.74 -7.32 -5.67
C THR A 340 2.56 -6.09 -6.06
N ASP A 341 3.88 -6.23 -6.14
CA ASP A 341 4.80 -5.21 -6.67
C ASP A 341 5.16 -5.42 -8.15
N ASN A 342 4.64 -6.50 -8.75
CA ASN A 342 4.65 -6.77 -10.18
C ASN A 342 6.08 -6.78 -10.73
N ASP A 343 6.95 -7.55 -10.09
CA ASP A 343 8.34 -7.77 -10.51
C ASP A 343 8.61 -9.19 -11.03
N GLY A 344 7.64 -10.10 -10.87
CA GLY A 344 7.69 -11.50 -11.31
C GLY A 344 8.11 -12.48 -10.22
N GLY A 345 8.45 -11.99 -9.03
CA GLY A 345 8.67 -12.74 -7.81
C GLY A 345 7.36 -13.11 -7.10
N ILE A 346 7.45 -14.04 -6.15
CA ILE A 346 6.42 -14.26 -5.13
C ILE A 346 7.09 -14.60 -3.78
N PRO A 347 6.42 -14.32 -2.66
CA PRO A 347 6.96 -14.65 -1.34
C PRO A 347 6.81 -16.15 -1.06
N PRO A 348 7.64 -16.74 -0.18
CA PRO A 348 7.60 -18.18 0.11
C PRO A 348 6.35 -18.61 0.88
N GLY A 349 5.70 -17.68 1.58
CA GLY A 349 4.42 -17.91 2.24
C GLY A 349 3.79 -16.64 2.77
N ARG A 350 2.56 -16.79 3.28
CA ARG A 350 1.72 -15.65 3.71
C ARG A 350 2.25 -14.87 4.91
N SER A 351 3.13 -15.47 5.70
CA SER A 351 3.77 -14.82 6.86
C SER A 351 4.88 -13.83 6.48
N PHE A 352 5.28 -13.80 5.21
CA PHE A 352 6.32 -12.93 4.70
C PHE A 352 5.72 -11.62 4.16
N PRO A 353 6.46 -10.49 4.21
CA PRO A 353 6.07 -9.29 3.48
C PRO A 353 5.79 -9.60 2.01
N VAL A 354 4.82 -8.90 1.43
CA VAL A 354 4.42 -9.09 0.02
C VAL A 354 5.47 -8.63 -0.99
N THR A 355 6.50 -7.93 -0.52
CA THR A 355 7.68 -7.46 -1.26
C THR A 355 8.95 -8.18 -0.77
N ASN A 356 8.80 -9.42 -0.30
CA ASN A 356 9.93 -10.23 0.13
C ASN A 356 9.88 -11.57 -0.62
N ASP A 357 10.16 -11.44 -1.90
CA ASP A 357 10.09 -12.51 -2.86
C ASP A 357 11.39 -13.31 -2.87
N HIS A 358 11.23 -14.62 -3.07
CA HIS A 358 12.33 -15.56 -2.96
C HIS A 358 12.59 -16.23 -4.30
N SER A 359 13.86 -16.34 -4.69
CA SER A 359 14.27 -16.90 -5.99
C SER A 359 13.68 -18.28 -6.25
N TRP A 360 13.59 -19.11 -5.21
CA TRP A 360 13.23 -20.51 -5.33
C TRP A 360 11.74 -20.73 -5.54
N VAL A 361 10.88 -20.15 -4.71
CA VAL A 361 9.43 -20.31 -4.84
C VAL A 361 8.91 -19.67 -6.13
N SER A 362 9.51 -18.55 -6.56
CA SER A 362 9.25 -17.92 -7.86
C SER A 362 9.67 -18.83 -9.02
N ALA A 363 10.85 -19.45 -8.94
CA ALA A 363 11.27 -20.45 -9.94
C ALA A 363 10.36 -21.69 -9.97
N TYR A 364 9.80 -22.09 -8.82
CA TYR A 364 8.81 -23.18 -8.75
C TYR A 364 7.53 -22.78 -9.47
N MET A 365 7.03 -21.56 -9.26
CA MET A 365 5.87 -21.04 -9.98
C MET A 365 6.12 -21.06 -11.50
N GLY A 366 7.31 -20.65 -11.94
CA GLY A 366 7.71 -20.71 -13.35
C GLY A 366 7.57 -22.11 -13.95
N TRP A 367 8.23 -23.11 -13.35
CA TRP A 367 8.16 -24.49 -13.85
C TRP A 367 6.80 -25.15 -13.62
N MET A 368 6.40 -25.21 -12.35
CA MET A 368 5.35 -26.10 -11.89
C MET A 368 3.97 -25.54 -12.19
N GLY A 369 3.84 -24.21 -12.30
CA GLY A 369 2.62 -23.53 -12.68
C GLY A 369 2.62 -23.10 -14.15
N MET A 370 3.40 -22.07 -14.47
CA MET A 370 3.28 -21.35 -15.74
C MET A 370 3.70 -22.17 -16.96
N GLU A 371 4.83 -22.88 -16.90
CA GLU A 371 5.40 -23.61 -18.07
C GLU A 371 4.42 -24.59 -18.68
N ARG A 372 3.64 -25.31 -17.87
CA ARG A 372 2.68 -26.31 -18.35
C ARG A 372 1.48 -25.67 -19.05
N ILE A 373 1.08 -24.49 -18.58
CA ILE A 373 -0.02 -23.72 -19.18
C ILE A 373 0.45 -23.08 -20.47
N ILE A 374 1.62 -22.40 -20.48
CA ILE A 374 2.22 -21.80 -21.67
C ILE A 374 2.38 -22.83 -22.80
N ASN A 375 2.86 -24.03 -22.48
CA ASN A 375 3.00 -25.11 -23.48
C ASN A 375 1.66 -25.62 -24.05
N ALA A 376 0.54 -25.34 -23.37
CA ALA A 376 -0.81 -25.66 -23.83
C ALA A 376 -1.55 -24.43 -24.40
N SER A 377 -0.95 -23.24 -24.34
CA SER A 377 -1.52 -21.97 -24.78
C SER A 377 -1.15 -21.64 -26.23
N PRO A 378 -1.88 -20.71 -26.87
CA PRO A 378 -1.49 -20.12 -28.14
C PRO A 378 -0.05 -19.58 -28.15
N VAL A 379 0.66 -19.82 -29.25
CA VAL A 379 2.05 -19.37 -29.49
C VAL A 379 2.06 -17.97 -30.11
N ARG A 380 0.97 -17.58 -30.79
CA ARG A 380 0.83 -16.30 -31.51
C ARG A 380 -0.48 -15.64 -31.14
N ASP A 381 -0.45 -14.78 -30.14
CA ASP A 381 -1.65 -14.18 -29.59
C ASP A 381 -1.33 -12.80 -29.00
N VAL A 382 -2.24 -11.85 -29.17
CA VAL A 382 -2.09 -10.46 -28.75
C VAL A 382 -3.39 -9.97 -28.13
N SER A 383 -3.30 -9.17 -27.07
CA SER A 383 -4.50 -8.66 -26.42
C SER A 383 -4.43 -7.18 -26.09
N ALA A 384 -5.59 -6.54 -26.16
CA ALA A 384 -5.87 -5.23 -25.58
C ALA A 384 -6.13 -5.36 -24.08
N ALA A 385 -5.14 -5.00 -23.25
CA ALA A 385 -5.20 -5.25 -21.80
C ALA A 385 -5.93 -4.15 -21.01
N GLY A 386 -5.97 -2.91 -21.50
CA GLY A 386 -6.64 -1.84 -20.75
C GLY A 386 -6.31 -0.44 -21.25
N PHE A 387 -7.21 0.52 -21.06
CA PHE A 387 -6.91 1.93 -21.28
C PHE A 387 -6.04 2.48 -20.15
N VAL A 388 -4.97 3.17 -20.51
CA VAL A 388 -4.11 3.92 -19.57
C VAL A 388 -4.62 5.36 -19.48
N THR A 389 -4.94 5.97 -20.63
CA THR A 389 -5.65 7.25 -20.68
C THR A 389 -6.74 7.21 -21.76
N PRO A 390 -7.92 7.80 -21.51
CA PRO A 390 -8.40 8.32 -20.23
C PRO A 390 -8.61 7.20 -19.18
N ASP A 391 -8.56 7.55 -17.88
CA ASP A 391 -8.75 6.59 -16.79
C ASP A 391 -10.19 6.03 -16.82
N PRO A 392 -10.37 4.72 -17.04
CA PRO A 392 -11.70 4.12 -17.20
C PRO A 392 -12.50 4.05 -15.89
N LEU A 393 -11.87 4.22 -14.73
CA LEU A 393 -12.52 4.12 -13.42
C LEU A 393 -13.05 5.46 -12.90
N ARG A 394 -12.71 6.56 -13.57
CA ARG A 394 -13.13 7.91 -13.17
C ARG A 394 -14.20 8.46 -14.11
N PRO A 395 -15.18 9.23 -13.60
CA PRO A 395 -16.05 10.01 -14.46
C PRO A 395 -15.26 11.14 -15.13
N HIS A 396 -15.59 11.43 -16.39
CA HIS A 396 -14.97 12.48 -17.21
C HIS A 396 -15.97 13.60 -17.47
N LEU A 397 -15.49 14.84 -17.61
CA LEU A 397 -16.39 15.95 -17.89
C LEU A 397 -16.57 16.16 -19.39
N ALA A 398 -17.80 16.40 -19.82
CA ALA A 398 -18.08 16.84 -21.19
C ALA A 398 -17.23 18.08 -21.52
N GLY A 399 -16.70 18.19 -22.74
CA GLY A 399 -15.79 19.26 -23.16
C GLY A 399 -14.30 18.99 -22.91
N ASP A 400 -13.94 17.99 -22.10
CA ASP A 400 -12.53 17.67 -21.84
C ASP A 400 -11.86 17.00 -23.06
N THR A 401 -10.53 17.11 -23.11
CA THR A 401 -9.71 16.52 -24.18
C THR A 401 -8.57 15.67 -23.63
N PHE A 402 -8.59 14.38 -23.92
CA PHE A 402 -7.65 13.40 -23.38
C PHE A 402 -6.70 12.87 -24.44
N SER A 403 -5.47 12.54 -24.03
CA SER A 403 -4.69 11.57 -24.79
C SER A 403 -5.41 10.22 -24.72
N VAL A 404 -5.27 9.41 -25.77
CA VAL A 404 -5.74 8.02 -25.75
C VAL A 404 -4.51 7.13 -25.74
N SER A 405 -4.36 6.35 -24.68
CA SER A 405 -3.29 5.37 -24.57
C SER A 405 -3.81 4.07 -23.95
N SER A 406 -3.19 2.96 -24.30
CA SER A 406 -3.60 1.64 -23.84
C SER A 406 -2.42 0.69 -23.76
N ARG A 407 -2.53 -0.32 -22.88
CA ARG A 407 -1.63 -1.48 -22.82
C ARG A 407 -2.05 -2.49 -23.87
N VAL A 408 -1.08 -2.90 -24.69
CA VAL A 408 -1.20 -4.00 -25.65
C VAL A 408 -0.13 -5.02 -25.29
N ILE A 409 -0.55 -6.27 -25.14
CA ILE A 409 0.30 -7.35 -24.66
C ILE A 409 0.46 -8.40 -25.75
N ASN A 410 1.69 -8.87 -25.96
CA ASN A 410 1.95 -10.11 -26.68
C ASN A 410 1.85 -11.28 -25.70
N LEU A 411 0.82 -12.12 -25.86
CA LEU A 411 0.55 -13.27 -25.01
C LEU A 411 1.38 -14.50 -25.40
N GLY A 412 1.96 -14.48 -26.60
CA GLY A 412 2.72 -15.57 -27.20
C GLY A 412 4.22 -15.52 -26.92
N VAL A 413 4.91 -16.56 -27.39
CA VAL A 413 6.36 -16.76 -27.20
C VAL A 413 7.22 -16.33 -28.39
N VAL A 414 6.61 -15.66 -29.37
CA VAL A 414 7.31 -15.15 -30.56
C VAL A 414 7.05 -13.65 -30.73
N ASP A 415 8.01 -12.95 -31.31
CA ASP A 415 7.83 -11.54 -31.68
C ASP A 415 6.72 -11.39 -32.72
N MET A 416 5.91 -10.34 -32.57
CA MET A 416 4.75 -10.08 -33.40
C MET A 416 4.70 -8.61 -33.83
N THR A 417 4.05 -8.36 -34.95
CA THR A 417 3.65 -7.01 -35.36
C THR A 417 2.13 -6.95 -35.30
N ALA A 418 1.60 -6.03 -34.50
CA ALA A 418 0.17 -5.83 -34.33
C ALA A 418 -0.26 -4.49 -34.92
N TRP A 419 -1.39 -4.50 -35.62
CA TRP A 419 -2.13 -3.30 -36.00
C TRP A 419 -3.13 -3.00 -34.89
N VAL A 420 -3.07 -1.79 -34.33
CA VAL A 420 -3.92 -1.38 -33.21
C VAL A 420 -4.74 -0.16 -33.60
N ARG A 421 -6.03 -0.16 -33.26
CA ARG A 421 -6.99 0.89 -33.61
C ARG A 421 -7.87 1.26 -32.42
N ALA A 422 -7.96 2.55 -32.14
CA ALA A 422 -8.96 3.11 -31.25
C ALA A 422 -10.11 3.72 -32.07
N ALA A 423 -11.35 3.34 -31.77
CA ALA A 423 -12.54 3.81 -32.45
C ALA A 423 -13.67 4.10 -31.44
N GLY A 424 -14.22 5.30 -31.51
CA GLY A 424 -15.31 5.75 -30.65
C GLY A 424 -15.90 7.06 -31.13
N MET A 425 -16.78 7.66 -30.34
CA MET A 425 -17.31 8.99 -30.66
C MET A 425 -16.17 10.02 -30.68
N ASN A 426 -15.96 10.73 -31.78
CA ASN A 426 -14.90 11.74 -31.96
C ASN A 426 -13.45 11.22 -31.78
N ILE A 427 -13.21 9.91 -31.94
CA ILE A 427 -11.87 9.32 -31.98
C ILE A 427 -11.84 8.18 -33.01
N LEU A 428 -10.90 8.26 -33.96
CA LEU A 428 -10.64 7.20 -34.94
C LEU A 428 -9.17 7.28 -35.37
N ASP A 429 -8.33 6.50 -34.71
CA ASP A 429 -6.89 6.47 -34.96
C ASP A 429 -6.37 5.03 -34.94
N SER A 430 -5.28 4.78 -35.67
CA SER A 430 -4.67 3.45 -35.76
C SER A 430 -3.17 3.54 -36.03
N LEU A 431 -2.40 2.59 -35.49
CA LEU A 431 -0.97 2.47 -35.74
C LEU A 431 -0.53 1.00 -35.79
N GLU A 432 0.67 0.77 -36.30
CA GLU A 432 1.32 -0.54 -36.31
C GLU A 432 2.43 -0.56 -35.25
N VAL A 433 2.51 -1.64 -34.47
CA VAL A 433 3.36 -1.76 -33.29
C VAL A 433 4.13 -3.08 -33.37
N ALA A 434 5.44 -3.02 -33.19
CA ALA A 434 6.26 -4.21 -32.96
C ALA A 434 6.18 -4.59 -31.48
N LEU A 435 5.83 -5.84 -31.21
CA LEU A 435 5.67 -6.39 -29.86
C LEU A 435 6.63 -7.58 -29.72
N ALA A 436 7.62 -7.44 -28.85
CA ALA A 436 8.48 -8.58 -28.51
C ALA A 436 7.64 -9.68 -27.81
N ALA A 437 8.11 -10.93 -27.85
CA ALA A 437 7.48 -12.04 -27.14
C ALA A 437 7.23 -11.70 -25.66
N GLY A 438 6.00 -11.88 -25.17
CA GLY A 438 5.66 -11.56 -23.78
C GLY A 438 5.65 -10.07 -23.41
N ALA A 439 5.85 -9.15 -24.36
CA ALA A 439 5.96 -7.73 -24.03
C ALA A 439 4.61 -7.10 -23.67
N ASP A 440 4.61 -6.26 -22.62
CA ASP A 440 3.54 -5.33 -22.29
C ASP A 440 3.91 -3.93 -22.74
N THR A 441 3.22 -3.41 -23.74
CA THR A 441 3.55 -2.15 -24.40
C THR A 441 2.45 -1.13 -24.22
N ILE A 442 2.80 0.03 -23.66
CA ILE A 442 1.92 1.19 -23.66
C ILE A 442 2.01 1.89 -25.02
N ILE A 443 0.89 1.93 -25.74
CA ILE A 443 0.76 2.66 -26.99
C ILE A 443 0.00 3.96 -26.75
N THR A 444 0.33 5.01 -27.49
CA THR A 444 -0.38 6.30 -27.44
C THR A 444 -0.77 6.70 -28.85
N PHE A 445 -2.06 6.97 -29.06
CA PHE A 445 -2.60 7.44 -30.32
C PHE A 445 -2.28 8.92 -30.53
N ALA A 446 -2.08 9.32 -31.79
CA ALA A 446 -1.78 10.71 -32.13
C ALA A 446 -3.02 11.60 -32.00
N GLN A 447 -4.19 11.07 -32.35
CA GLN A 447 -5.45 11.76 -32.17
C GLN A 447 -5.85 11.78 -30.67
N ARG A 448 -6.12 12.99 -30.16
CA ARG A 448 -6.71 13.17 -28.83
C ARG A 448 -8.21 12.96 -28.89
N TRP A 449 -8.78 12.38 -27.84
CA TRP A 449 -10.23 12.23 -27.71
C TRP A 449 -10.86 13.49 -27.14
N VAL A 450 -11.79 14.09 -27.89
CA VAL A 450 -12.52 15.30 -27.49
C VAL A 450 -13.95 14.90 -27.12
N LEU A 451 -14.29 15.03 -25.84
CA LEU A 451 -15.67 14.87 -25.39
C LEU A 451 -16.46 16.10 -25.81
N ALA A 452 -17.47 15.93 -26.67
CA ALA A 452 -18.32 17.05 -27.06
C ALA A 452 -19.06 17.62 -25.83
N ASP A 453 -19.24 18.94 -25.79
CA ASP A 453 -20.00 19.64 -24.74
C ASP A 453 -21.42 19.91 -25.26
N ASP A 454 -22.16 18.84 -25.58
CA ASP A 454 -23.52 18.89 -26.17
C ASP A 454 -24.53 18.24 -25.21
N GLU A 455 -25.67 18.92 -25.01
CA GLU A 455 -26.75 18.46 -24.14
C GLU A 455 -27.45 17.18 -24.62
N THR A 456 -27.25 16.79 -25.89
CA THR A 456 -27.85 15.60 -26.49
C THR A 456 -27.03 14.32 -26.30
N LEU A 457 -25.82 14.42 -25.72
CA LEU A 457 -24.93 13.28 -25.56
C LEU A 457 -25.44 12.29 -24.50
N PRO A 458 -25.25 10.97 -24.74
CA PRO A 458 -25.49 9.98 -23.72
C PRO A 458 -24.53 10.18 -22.53
N PRO A 459 -24.95 9.85 -21.29
CA PRO A 459 -24.10 9.95 -20.10
C PRO A 459 -22.93 8.97 -20.11
N VAL A 460 -22.80 8.15 -21.15
CA VAL A 460 -21.76 7.14 -21.32
C VAL A 460 -21.33 7.14 -22.77
N SER A 461 -20.02 7.16 -23.03
CA SER A 461 -19.47 7.02 -24.38
C SER A 461 -18.51 5.84 -24.47
N PRO A 462 -18.75 4.86 -25.35
CA PRO A 462 -17.84 3.74 -25.55
C PRO A 462 -16.67 4.13 -26.44
N ILE A 463 -15.47 3.67 -26.07
CA ILE A 463 -14.32 3.55 -26.98
C ILE A 463 -14.01 2.05 -27.13
N CYS A 464 -13.89 1.63 -28.37
CA CYS A 464 -13.42 0.31 -28.76
C CYS A 464 -11.94 0.41 -29.12
N LEU A 465 -11.13 -0.47 -28.54
CA LEU A 465 -9.76 -0.72 -28.93
C LEU A 465 -9.73 -2.08 -29.64
N GLU A 466 -9.16 -2.12 -30.84
CA GLU A 466 -8.99 -3.34 -31.62
C GLU A 466 -7.48 -3.55 -31.83
N VAL A 467 -6.96 -4.70 -31.45
CA VAL A 467 -5.62 -5.19 -31.74
C VAL A 467 -5.79 -6.32 -32.74
N ARG A 468 -4.92 -6.39 -33.75
CA ARG A 468 -4.90 -7.48 -34.73
C ARG A 468 -3.47 -7.81 -35.11
N ALA A 469 -3.10 -9.08 -35.07
CA ALA A 469 -1.83 -9.53 -35.60
C ALA A 469 -2.00 -10.61 -36.68
N ALA A 470 -0.98 -10.74 -37.55
CA ALA A 470 -1.01 -11.76 -38.59
C ALA A 470 -0.85 -13.16 -37.99
N ASN A 471 -1.83 -14.03 -38.24
CA ASN A 471 -1.93 -15.38 -37.65
C ASN A 471 -2.09 -15.34 -36.11
N ASP A 472 -2.83 -14.34 -35.61
CA ASP A 472 -3.40 -14.42 -34.27
C ASP A 472 -4.28 -15.69 -34.12
N GLU A 473 -4.11 -16.37 -32.99
CA GLU A 473 -4.72 -17.66 -32.67
C GLU A 473 -6.00 -17.51 -31.82
N ASN A 474 -6.23 -16.37 -31.15
CA ASN A 474 -7.42 -16.14 -30.34
C ASN A 474 -8.11 -14.78 -30.55
N PRO A 475 -8.95 -14.63 -31.59
CA PRO A 475 -9.60 -13.34 -31.89
C PRO A 475 -10.60 -12.83 -30.82
N ALA A 476 -10.86 -13.59 -29.75
CA ALA A 476 -11.78 -13.18 -28.70
C ALA A 476 -11.16 -12.14 -27.73
N ASN A 477 -9.83 -12.08 -27.63
CA ASN A 477 -9.09 -11.17 -26.75
C ASN A 477 -8.52 -9.93 -27.50
N ASP A 478 -8.68 -9.89 -28.83
CA ASP A 478 -8.24 -8.84 -29.76
C ASP A 478 -8.92 -7.49 -29.54
N THR A 479 -10.12 -7.49 -28.96
CA THR A 479 -10.92 -6.27 -28.82
C THR A 479 -11.03 -5.89 -27.35
N LEU A 480 -11.11 -4.61 -27.02
CA LEU A 480 -11.46 -4.14 -25.70
C LEU A 480 -12.44 -2.99 -25.86
N THR A 481 -13.67 -3.15 -25.37
CA THR A 481 -14.63 -2.05 -25.34
C THR A 481 -14.79 -1.56 -23.92
N THR A 482 -14.49 -0.28 -23.71
CA THR A 482 -14.71 0.40 -22.43
C THR A 482 -15.69 1.54 -22.60
N ALA A 483 -16.62 1.65 -21.65
CA ALA A 483 -17.63 2.67 -21.58
C ALA A 483 -17.25 3.69 -20.51
N PHE A 484 -16.98 4.93 -20.93
CA PHE A 484 -16.57 6.00 -20.01
C PHE A 484 -17.79 6.77 -19.52
N ASP A 485 -17.87 6.98 -18.20
CA ASP A 485 -18.91 7.79 -17.56
C ASP A 485 -18.65 9.27 -17.86
N ILE A 486 -19.58 9.91 -18.57
CA ILE A 486 -19.48 11.32 -18.95
C ILE A 486 -20.47 12.13 -18.10
N ARG A 487 -19.93 13.09 -17.37
CA ARG A 487 -20.67 13.98 -16.50
C ARG A 487 -20.66 15.40 -17.05
N ARG A 488 -21.76 16.11 -16.78
CA ARG A 488 -21.79 17.56 -16.98
C ARG A 488 -21.13 18.22 -15.79
N GLY A 489 -20.24 19.16 -16.06
CA GLY A 489 -19.68 20.01 -15.02
C GLY A 489 -20.32 21.40 -15.00
N CYS A 490 -20.38 21.98 -13.81
CA CYS A 490 -20.75 23.35 -13.51
C CYS A 490 -19.48 24.20 -13.37
N GLN A 491 -19.48 25.41 -13.90
CA GLN A 491 -18.38 26.35 -13.69
C GLN A 491 -18.47 26.95 -12.29
N VAL A 492 -17.40 26.87 -11.50
CA VAL A 492 -17.33 27.45 -10.15
C VAL A 492 -16.23 28.49 -10.10
N PHE A 493 -16.50 29.63 -9.46
CA PHE A 493 -15.55 30.71 -9.25
C PHE A 493 -15.60 31.19 -7.79
N GLY A 494 -14.54 31.84 -7.33
CA GLY A 494 -14.44 32.32 -5.95
C GLY A 494 -13.06 32.88 -5.63
N LEU A 495 -12.94 33.52 -4.47
CA LEU A 495 -11.71 34.07 -3.92
C LEU A 495 -11.31 33.35 -2.63
N ILE A 496 -10.02 33.33 -2.35
CA ILE A 496 -9.48 32.89 -1.06
C ILE A 496 -8.88 34.15 -0.45
N LEU A 497 -9.39 34.59 0.69
CA LEU A 497 -9.15 35.91 1.26
C LEU A 497 -8.46 35.79 2.62
N ALA A 498 -7.54 36.72 2.91
CA ALA A 498 -6.91 36.83 4.23
C ALA A 498 -7.85 37.57 5.21
N GLY A 499 -8.58 36.81 6.03
CA GLY A 499 -9.58 37.35 6.95
C GLY A 499 -10.63 38.20 6.22
N ASN A 500 -10.82 39.45 6.68
CA ASN A 500 -11.73 40.41 6.06
C ASN A 500 -11.05 41.30 5.00
N SER A 501 -9.79 41.05 4.66
CA SER A 501 -9.11 41.79 3.59
C SER A 501 -9.73 41.44 2.24
N PRO A 502 -9.89 42.40 1.32
CA PRO A 502 -10.21 42.11 -0.07
C PRO A 502 -9.06 41.42 -0.84
N ASP A 503 -7.87 41.30 -0.23
CA ASP A 503 -6.69 40.70 -0.86
C ASP A 503 -6.83 39.18 -0.98
N ALA A 504 -6.79 38.70 -2.23
CA ALA A 504 -6.79 37.26 -2.49
C ALA A 504 -5.40 36.65 -2.20
N ILE A 505 -5.39 35.51 -1.53
CA ILE A 505 -4.19 34.75 -1.18
C ILE A 505 -4.02 33.55 -2.10
N ALA A 506 -2.77 33.18 -2.37
CA ALA A 506 -2.41 31.93 -3.01
C ALA A 506 -2.70 30.76 -2.06
N ALA A 507 -3.39 29.71 -2.50
CA ALA A 507 -3.64 28.47 -1.78
C ALA A 507 -4.00 27.36 -2.78
N ARG A 508 -3.83 26.11 -2.38
CA ARG A 508 -4.29 24.94 -3.15
C ARG A 508 -5.71 24.60 -2.71
N VAL A 509 -6.64 24.51 -3.66
CA VAL A 509 -8.01 24.07 -3.39
C VAL A 509 -8.24 22.72 -4.02
N GLU A 510 -8.78 21.81 -3.22
CA GLU A 510 -9.11 20.44 -3.61
C GLU A 510 -10.62 20.24 -3.53
N PHE A 511 -11.19 19.66 -4.59
CA PHE A 511 -12.61 19.36 -4.69
C PHE A 511 -12.81 17.85 -4.74
N TYR A 512 -13.70 17.34 -3.89
CA TYR A 512 -14.06 15.93 -3.77
C TYR A 512 -15.57 15.79 -3.91
N HIS A 513 -16.05 14.93 -4.80
CA HIS A 513 -17.49 14.70 -4.94
C HIS A 513 -17.95 13.57 -4.00
N GLU A 514 -19.07 13.70 -3.31
CA GLU A 514 -19.53 12.73 -2.29
C GLU A 514 -19.75 11.31 -2.85
N ALA A 515 -20.23 11.20 -4.10
CA ALA A 515 -20.39 9.89 -4.75
C ALA A 515 -19.04 9.21 -5.11
N TYR A 516 -17.94 9.97 -5.11
CA TYR A 516 -16.59 9.54 -5.48
C TYR A 516 -15.56 10.23 -4.58
N PRO A 517 -15.58 9.93 -3.26
CA PRO A 517 -14.86 10.70 -2.24
C PRO A 517 -13.34 10.62 -2.39
N ASP A 518 -12.83 9.57 -3.03
CA ASP A 518 -11.40 9.32 -3.23
C ASP A 518 -10.86 9.91 -4.56
N SER A 519 -11.73 10.48 -5.40
CA SER A 519 -11.34 11.11 -6.66
C SER A 519 -11.13 12.61 -6.47
N LEU A 520 -9.85 13.04 -6.38
CA LEU A 520 -9.50 14.46 -6.48
C LEU A 520 -9.85 14.96 -7.88
N TRP A 521 -10.83 15.85 -7.99
CA TRP A 521 -11.34 16.34 -9.27
C TRP A 521 -10.43 17.38 -9.91
N THR A 522 -9.89 18.29 -9.10
CA THR A 522 -8.94 19.30 -9.54
C THR A 522 -8.16 19.82 -8.34
N ALA A 523 -6.87 20.13 -8.54
CA ALA A 523 -6.07 20.91 -7.63
C ALA A 523 -5.76 22.24 -8.31
N VAL A 524 -6.10 23.33 -7.64
CA VAL A 524 -5.98 24.67 -8.22
C VAL A 524 -5.19 25.55 -7.26
N GLY A 525 -4.13 26.19 -7.76
CA GLY A 525 -3.50 27.28 -7.02
C GLY A 525 -4.38 28.54 -7.05
N SER A 526 -4.08 29.55 -6.24
CA SER A 526 -4.51 30.94 -6.48
C SER A 526 -3.30 31.86 -6.63
N GLN A 527 -3.47 32.96 -7.35
CA GLN A 527 -2.55 34.11 -7.36
C GLN A 527 -3.34 35.31 -6.84
N ALA A 528 -2.65 36.32 -6.30
CA ALA A 528 -3.30 37.54 -5.82
C ALA A 528 -4.19 38.15 -6.92
N ASN A 529 -5.43 38.51 -6.56
CA ASN A 529 -6.46 39.08 -7.44
C ASN A 529 -6.94 38.21 -8.62
N GLN A 530 -6.87 36.87 -8.52
CA GLN A 530 -7.42 35.96 -9.54
C GLN A 530 -8.37 34.91 -8.96
N PHE A 531 -9.51 34.70 -9.63
CA PHE A 531 -10.39 33.54 -9.40
C PHE A 531 -9.60 32.26 -9.68
N TYR A 532 -9.44 31.38 -8.70
CA TYR A 532 -8.84 30.03 -8.85
C TYR A 532 -7.75 29.91 -9.95
N THR A 533 -6.69 30.75 -9.93
CA THR A 533 -5.59 30.95 -10.93
C THR A 533 -5.89 30.94 -12.45
N ASN A 534 -6.74 30.08 -12.98
CA ASN A 534 -6.97 29.88 -14.42
C ASN A 534 -8.45 30.06 -14.79
N GLY A 535 -9.21 30.84 -14.01
CA GLY A 535 -10.63 31.10 -14.27
C GLY A 535 -11.57 30.05 -13.65
N PRO A 536 -12.85 30.07 -14.06
CA PRO A 536 -13.86 29.15 -13.52
C PRO A 536 -13.45 27.68 -13.71
N ARG A 537 -13.76 26.85 -12.72
CA ARG A 537 -13.45 25.42 -12.76
C ARG A 537 -14.70 24.62 -13.03
N LYS A 538 -14.63 23.74 -14.02
CA LYS A 538 -15.72 22.80 -14.35
C LYS A 538 -15.68 21.67 -13.30
N LEU A 539 -16.67 21.62 -12.42
CA LEU A 539 -16.82 20.63 -11.34
C LEU A 539 -18.09 19.82 -11.54
N MET A 540 -18.11 18.57 -11.11
CA MET A 540 -19.34 17.78 -11.17
C MET A 540 -20.45 18.37 -10.29
N ALA A 541 -21.67 18.37 -10.82
CA ALA A 541 -22.86 18.75 -10.06
C ALA A 541 -23.17 17.72 -8.97
N GLY A 542 -23.57 18.20 -7.78
CA GLY A 542 -23.86 17.38 -6.60
C GLY A 542 -23.16 17.88 -5.34
N THR A 543 -23.16 17.05 -4.30
CA THR A 543 -22.47 17.37 -3.04
C THR A 543 -20.97 17.27 -3.25
N ASN A 544 -20.26 18.35 -2.99
CA ASN A 544 -18.81 18.38 -3.03
C ASN A 544 -18.25 18.81 -1.67
N THR A 545 -17.20 18.13 -1.23
CA THR A 545 -16.33 18.55 -0.13
C THR A 545 -15.19 19.36 -0.72
N ILE A 546 -14.98 20.56 -0.17
CA ILE A 546 -13.90 21.44 -0.60
C ILE A 546 -12.88 21.56 0.53
N ARG A 547 -11.60 21.35 0.21
CA ARG A 547 -10.49 21.50 1.14
C ARG A 547 -9.58 22.62 0.64
N VAL A 548 -9.30 23.59 1.50
CA VAL A 548 -8.37 24.68 1.20
C VAL A 548 -7.06 24.46 1.96
N ILE A 549 -5.96 24.36 1.22
CA ILE A 549 -4.60 24.16 1.72
C ILE A 549 -3.81 25.45 1.45
N PRO A 550 -3.72 26.37 2.43
CA PRO A 550 -3.01 27.62 2.25
C PRO A 550 -1.51 27.54 2.60
N PRO A 551 -0.71 28.56 2.21
CA PRO A 551 0.62 28.82 2.72
C PRO A 551 0.66 28.82 4.25
N PHE A 552 1.79 28.47 4.83
CA PHE A 552 1.93 28.12 6.25
C PHE A 552 1.39 29.20 7.23
N ARG A 553 1.52 30.48 6.84
CA ARG A 553 1.03 31.64 7.59
C ARG A 553 -0.49 31.77 7.78
N PHE A 554 -1.33 30.88 7.23
CA PHE A 554 -2.79 30.89 7.40
C PHE A 554 -3.31 29.56 7.97
N MET A 555 -4.42 29.55 8.72
CA MET A 555 -5.04 28.29 9.14
C MET A 555 -5.74 27.60 7.95
N PRO A 556 -5.66 26.26 7.83
CA PRO A 556 -6.46 25.53 6.84
C PRO A 556 -7.95 25.69 7.12
N ASP A 557 -8.76 25.71 6.06
CA ASP A 557 -10.22 25.67 6.16
C ASP A 557 -10.70 24.28 5.73
N GLU A 558 -11.11 23.50 6.72
CA GLU A 558 -11.54 22.13 6.53
C GLU A 558 -13.05 22.06 6.33
N ARG A 559 -13.43 21.89 5.06
CA ARG A 559 -14.69 21.29 4.59
C ARG A 559 -15.95 22.16 4.72
N THR A 560 -16.10 23.09 3.78
CA THR A 560 -17.45 23.48 3.34
C THR A 560 -18.03 22.36 2.48
N THR A 561 -19.05 21.67 3.01
CA THR A 561 -19.84 20.71 2.21
C THR A 561 -20.91 21.52 1.48
N GLY A 562 -20.73 21.71 0.18
CA GLY A 562 -21.63 22.51 -0.64
C GLY A 562 -22.36 21.63 -1.65
N PHE A 563 -23.68 21.80 -1.78
CA PHE A 563 -24.39 21.30 -2.96
C PHE A 563 -24.11 22.27 -4.11
N ILE A 564 -23.50 21.78 -5.19
CA ILE A 564 -23.29 22.54 -6.42
C ILE A 564 -24.46 22.23 -7.37
N PRO A 565 -25.48 23.11 -7.48
CA PRO A 565 -26.59 22.91 -8.41
C PRO A 565 -26.17 23.19 -9.86
N THR A 566 -26.73 22.44 -10.81
CA THR A 566 -26.87 22.93 -12.19
C THR A 566 -28.07 23.89 -12.27
N PRO A 567 -28.02 25.03 -12.99
CA PRO A 567 -27.01 25.50 -13.96
C PRO A 567 -26.31 26.83 -13.59
N THR A 568 -26.57 27.40 -12.41
CA THR A 568 -26.05 28.72 -12.04
C THR A 568 -24.67 28.57 -11.37
N PRO A 569 -23.61 29.21 -11.88
CA PRO A 569 -22.27 29.06 -11.31
C PRO A 569 -22.23 29.68 -9.90
N PRO A 570 -22.02 28.89 -8.82
CA PRO A 570 -21.94 29.45 -7.48
C PRO A 570 -20.61 30.19 -7.29
N GLN A 571 -20.67 31.37 -6.66
CA GLN A 571 -19.49 32.02 -6.08
C GLN A 571 -19.22 31.42 -4.70
N ILE A 572 -18.03 30.88 -4.48
CA ILE A 572 -17.62 30.28 -3.19
C ILE A 572 -16.33 30.95 -2.72
N ASP A 573 -16.46 31.87 -1.77
CA ASP A 573 -15.31 32.57 -1.18
C ASP A 573 -14.90 31.93 0.15
N PHE A 574 -13.59 31.83 0.39
CA PHE A 574 -13.00 31.29 1.61
C PHE A 574 -12.26 32.39 2.36
N HIS A 575 -12.51 32.53 3.66
CA HIS A 575 -11.86 33.53 4.52
C HIS A 575 -10.94 32.83 5.51
N LEU A 576 -9.63 32.89 5.26
CA LEU A 576 -8.64 32.20 6.09
C LEU A 576 -8.10 33.12 7.17
N LEU A 577 -7.95 32.57 8.38
CA LEU A 577 -7.34 33.27 9.52
C LEU A 577 -5.82 33.15 9.45
N ASN A 578 -5.09 34.12 9.99
CA ASN A 578 -3.64 34.00 10.15
C ASN A 578 -3.28 32.90 11.16
N THR A 579 -2.09 32.32 10.98
CA THR A 579 -1.45 31.46 11.96
C THR A 579 -0.73 32.33 12.99
N ASP A 580 -1.19 32.33 14.23
CA ASP A 580 -0.55 33.09 15.32
C ASP A 580 0.60 32.31 15.98
N ILE A 581 0.51 30.97 15.97
CA ILE A 581 1.54 30.07 16.50
C ILE A 581 1.90 28.99 15.48
N ALA A 582 3.18 28.90 15.13
CA ALA A 582 3.76 27.77 14.42
C ALA A 582 4.30 26.74 15.42
N LEU A 583 3.87 25.48 15.28
CA LEU A 583 4.45 24.35 16.00
C LEU A 583 5.29 23.55 15.01
N ILE A 584 6.61 23.62 15.13
CA ILE A 584 7.56 22.98 14.21
C ILE A 584 8.03 21.67 14.82
N ASP A 585 7.65 20.60 14.14
CA ASP A 585 7.97 19.22 14.47
C ASP A 585 9.23 18.79 13.72
N ASP A 586 10.34 18.74 14.45
CA ASP A 586 11.68 18.45 13.98
C ASP A 586 12.31 17.29 14.80
N ASP A 587 11.49 16.30 15.15
CA ASP A 587 11.83 15.26 16.12
C ASP A 587 12.44 13.98 15.51
N ALA A 588 12.95 14.05 14.27
CA ALA A 588 13.45 12.91 13.50
C ALA A 588 12.38 11.83 13.16
N GLY A 589 11.08 12.18 13.19
CA GLY A 589 9.98 11.34 12.69
C GLY A 589 9.29 10.54 13.79
N ASP A 590 9.52 10.93 15.04
CA ASP A 590 8.76 10.46 16.18
C ASP A 590 7.35 11.10 16.17
N SER A 591 6.55 10.87 17.21
CA SER A 591 5.19 11.44 17.32
C SER A 591 5.05 12.34 18.54
N LEU A 592 6.03 13.22 18.74
CA LEU A 592 6.12 14.07 19.94
C LEU A 592 5.27 15.34 19.83
N GLU A 593 4.87 15.77 18.64
CA GLU A 593 3.94 16.87 18.37
C GLU A 593 2.62 16.71 19.13
N THR A 594 2.16 15.47 19.30
CA THR A 594 0.92 15.13 20.05
C THR A 594 0.93 15.65 21.50
N TYR A 595 2.10 15.68 22.14
CA TYR A 595 2.25 16.29 23.44
C TYR A 595 1.97 17.78 23.29
N TYR A 596 2.73 18.51 22.49
CA TYR A 596 2.56 19.97 22.33
C TYR A 596 1.13 20.36 21.97
N GLU A 597 0.52 19.68 20.99
CA GLU A 597 -0.86 19.89 20.57
C GLU A 597 -1.87 19.70 21.71
N SER A 598 -1.73 18.65 22.53
CA SER A 598 -2.63 18.43 23.67
C SER A 598 -2.55 19.55 24.72
N SER A 599 -1.36 20.10 24.99
CA SER A 599 -1.22 21.22 25.92
C SER A 599 -1.72 22.53 25.33
N LEU A 600 -1.49 22.80 24.05
CA LEU A 600 -2.04 23.98 23.38
C LEU A 600 -3.57 23.90 23.32
N ALA A 601 -4.13 22.71 23.09
CA ALA A 601 -5.57 22.47 23.15
C ALA A 601 -6.14 22.69 24.56
N GLU A 602 -5.45 22.27 25.62
CA GLU A 602 -5.83 22.56 27.02
C GLU A 602 -5.89 24.07 27.29
N LEU A 603 -4.97 24.84 26.71
CA LEU A 603 -4.94 26.30 26.77
C LEU A 603 -5.92 26.98 25.81
N GLN A 604 -6.63 26.20 24.98
CA GLN A 604 -7.50 26.70 23.90
C GLN A 604 -6.78 27.59 22.89
N VAL A 605 -5.49 27.32 22.68
CA VAL A 605 -4.62 28.02 21.75
C VAL A 605 -4.55 27.23 20.45
N ARG A 606 -4.84 27.89 19.32
CA ARG A 606 -4.73 27.27 18.00
C ARG A 606 -3.32 27.48 17.46
N ALA A 607 -2.60 26.40 17.22
CA ALA A 607 -1.33 26.40 16.52
C ALA A 607 -1.44 25.63 15.21
N ARG A 608 -0.61 25.99 14.23
CA ARG A 608 -0.46 25.22 12.99
C ARG A 608 0.81 24.39 13.08
N THR A 609 0.65 23.07 13.02
CA THR A 609 1.75 22.11 13.06
C THR A 609 2.41 21.97 11.69
N TRP A 610 3.73 21.85 11.65
CA TRP A 610 4.53 21.60 10.44
C TRP A 610 5.58 20.54 10.70
N ASN A 611 5.46 19.41 9.99
CA ASN A 611 6.44 18.32 10.06
C ASN A 611 7.60 18.59 9.09
N ARG A 612 8.79 18.77 9.66
CA ARG A 612 10.01 19.18 8.94
C ARG A 612 10.49 18.13 7.93
N ILE A 613 10.35 16.85 8.27
CA ILE A 613 10.79 15.72 7.44
C ILE A 613 9.89 15.56 6.22
N ALA A 614 8.58 15.64 6.43
CA ALA A 614 7.60 15.46 5.36
C ALA A 614 7.53 16.64 4.40
N ALA A 615 7.74 17.87 4.89
CA ALA A 615 7.41 19.08 4.14
C ALA A 615 8.57 20.06 3.89
N GLY A 616 9.77 19.80 4.41
CA GLY A 616 10.91 20.71 4.26
C GLY A 616 10.88 21.89 5.25
N LEU A 617 11.75 22.88 5.07
CA LEU A 617 11.83 24.06 5.93
C LEU A 617 10.60 24.98 5.73
N PRO A 618 9.88 25.37 6.80
CA PRO A 618 8.70 26.24 6.69
C PRO A 618 9.08 27.72 6.47
N ASP A 619 8.22 28.46 5.76
CA ASP A 619 8.25 29.93 5.76
C ASP A 619 7.55 30.46 7.02
N LEU A 620 8.34 30.98 7.95
CA LEU A 620 7.87 31.54 9.23
C LEU A 620 7.58 33.05 9.15
N THR A 621 7.71 33.67 7.97
CA THR A 621 7.56 35.12 7.81
C THR A 621 6.17 35.59 8.27
N GLY A 622 6.15 36.49 9.26
CA GLY A 622 4.92 37.09 9.78
C GLY A 622 4.13 36.19 10.73
N ILE A 623 4.71 35.08 11.21
CA ILE A 623 4.15 34.27 12.29
C ILE A 623 4.70 34.83 13.63
N PRO A 624 3.85 35.32 14.55
CA PRO A 624 4.28 35.95 15.79
C PRO A 624 5.06 35.04 16.74
N VAL A 625 4.62 33.79 16.89
CA VAL A 625 5.23 32.83 17.83
C VAL A 625 5.58 31.52 17.12
N THR A 626 6.82 31.06 17.30
CA THR A 626 7.29 29.76 16.81
C THR A 626 7.71 28.90 18.00
N ILE A 627 7.10 27.73 18.14
CA ILE A 627 7.53 26.66 19.05
C ILE A 627 8.24 25.63 18.18
N TRP A 628 9.56 25.50 18.33
CA TRP A 628 10.38 24.55 17.61
C TRP A 628 10.88 23.49 18.57
N PHE A 629 10.61 22.21 18.28
CA PHE A 629 11.09 21.12 19.11
C PHE A 629 11.76 20.03 18.29
N THR A 630 12.86 19.51 18.85
CA THR A 630 13.71 18.52 18.17
C THR A 630 13.64 17.14 18.83
N GLY A 631 12.82 17.02 19.87
CA GLY A 631 12.60 15.76 20.58
C GLY A 631 13.90 15.10 21.03
N GLY A 632 14.07 13.84 20.61
CA GLY A 632 15.26 13.02 20.86
C GLY A 632 16.32 13.02 19.76
N ASP A 633 16.20 13.85 18.72
CA ASP A 633 17.14 13.83 17.60
C ASP A 633 18.58 14.02 18.10
N SER A 634 19.44 13.06 17.76
CA SER A 634 20.85 13.03 18.13
C SER A 634 21.80 13.26 16.97
N VAL A 635 21.28 13.44 15.74
CA VAL A 635 22.09 13.50 14.51
C VAL A 635 21.92 14.84 13.80
N THR A 636 20.69 15.33 13.65
CA THR A 636 20.35 16.50 12.83
C THR A 636 19.61 17.59 13.61
N SER A 637 19.78 17.63 14.93
CA SER A 637 18.94 18.41 15.84
C SER A 637 18.76 19.90 15.53
N LEU A 638 19.65 20.54 14.76
CA LEU A 638 19.41 21.90 14.21
C LEU A 638 20.41 22.22 13.08
N GLU A 639 19.99 22.07 11.83
CA GLU A 639 20.77 22.37 10.64
C GLU A 639 21.01 23.89 10.47
N GLN A 640 21.95 24.26 9.59
CA GLN A 640 22.30 25.68 9.41
C GLN A 640 21.12 26.53 8.90
N GLU A 641 20.31 25.99 7.99
CA GLU A 641 19.14 26.71 7.44
C GLU A 641 18.06 26.96 8.51
N GLU A 642 17.99 26.08 9.52
CA GLU A 642 17.06 26.18 10.64
C GLU A 642 17.53 27.20 11.66
N GLN A 643 18.85 27.21 11.95
CA GLN A 643 19.49 28.27 12.74
C GLN A 643 19.23 29.65 12.11
N ASP A 644 19.43 29.78 10.80
CA ASP A 644 19.21 31.03 10.06
C ASP A 644 17.73 31.47 10.12
N SER A 645 16.79 30.51 10.02
CA SER A 645 15.35 30.77 10.11
C SER A 645 14.92 31.24 11.51
N LEU A 646 15.39 30.58 12.56
CA LEU A 646 15.13 30.96 13.96
C LEU A 646 15.77 32.31 14.30
N GLU A 647 17.00 32.55 13.88
CA GLU A 647 17.67 33.84 14.04
C GLU A 647 16.88 34.96 13.35
N SER A 648 16.43 34.73 12.11
CA SER A 648 15.59 35.67 11.37
C SER A 648 14.29 35.98 12.09
N CYS A 649 13.60 34.97 12.63
CA CYS A 649 12.37 35.18 13.41
C CYS A 649 12.61 36.11 14.60
N ILE A 650 13.62 35.79 15.41
CA ILE A 650 13.95 36.54 16.62
C ILE A 650 14.38 37.98 16.25
N ARG A 651 15.22 38.15 15.23
CA ARG A 651 15.71 39.48 14.81
C ARG A 651 14.62 40.35 14.19
N ASN A 652 13.62 39.76 13.56
CA ASN A 652 12.48 40.48 12.97
C ASN A 652 11.37 40.82 13.98
N GLY A 653 11.58 40.54 15.26
CA GLY A 653 10.64 40.91 16.31
C GLY A 653 9.65 39.80 16.71
N HIS A 654 9.81 38.58 16.20
CA HIS A 654 8.96 37.45 16.57
C HIS A 654 9.53 36.68 17.78
N SER A 655 8.71 35.82 18.35
CA SER A 655 9.03 35.07 19.56
C SER A 655 9.28 33.59 19.28
N VAL A 656 10.35 33.04 19.86
CA VAL A 656 10.75 31.64 19.66
C VAL A 656 10.82 30.90 20.99
N LEU A 657 10.19 29.73 21.08
CA LEU A 657 10.46 28.71 22.09
C LEU A 657 11.18 27.54 21.40
N LEU A 658 12.47 27.37 21.67
CA LEU A 658 13.27 26.24 21.19
C LEU A 658 13.49 25.25 22.32
N ALA A 659 13.17 23.97 22.10
CA ALA A 659 13.35 22.92 23.10
C ALA A 659 13.81 21.61 22.48
N GLY A 660 14.78 20.95 23.11
CA GLY A 660 15.25 19.65 22.67
C GLY A 660 16.49 19.21 23.42
N GLN A 661 16.76 17.90 23.40
CA GLN A 661 18.06 17.36 23.84
C GLN A 661 19.06 17.36 22.68
N ASN A 662 20.34 17.19 22.99
CA ASN A 662 21.47 17.14 22.05
C ASN A 662 21.73 18.40 21.21
N ILE A 663 20.86 19.41 21.19
CA ILE A 663 21.05 20.67 20.43
C ILE A 663 22.42 21.30 20.73
N THR A 664 22.75 21.48 22.01
CA THR A 664 24.02 22.09 22.42
C THR A 664 25.25 21.24 22.12
N ASP A 665 25.06 19.92 22.06
CA ASP A 665 26.14 18.95 21.88
C ASP A 665 26.48 18.84 20.39
N ASN A 666 25.46 18.86 19.53
CA ASN A 666 25.60 18.84 18.08
C ASN A 666 26.16 20.15 17.53
N LEU A 667 25.71 21.30 18.05
CA LEU A 667 26.23 22.61 17.64
C LEU A 667 27.63 22.90 18.20
N GLY A 668 27.95 22.35 19.37
CA GLY A 668 29.22 22.51 20.05
C GLY A 668 29.47 23.91 20.64
N PRO A 669 30.55 24.07 21.43
CA PRO A 669 30.82 25.29 22.21
C PRO A 669 31.25 26.49 21.35
N ALA A 670 31.63 26.29 20.09
CA ALA A 670 32.02 27.35 19.16
C ALA A 670 30.84 27.87 18.31
N SER A 671 29.63 27.37 18.53
CA SER A 671 28.43 27.79 17.78
C SER A 671 28.16 29.28 17.94
N THR A 672 28.11 29.98 16.81
CA THR A 672 27.67 31.38 16.77
C THR A 672 26.19 31.48 17.09
N PHE A 673 25.35 30.55 16.64
CA PHE A 673 23.93 30.55 17.00
C PHE A 673 23.72 30.54 18.52
N LEU A 674 24.39 29.64 19.25
CA LEU A 674 24.31 29.63 20.72
C LEU A 674 24.82 30.95 21.33
N THR A 675 26.01 31.40 20.91
CA THR A 675 26.71 32.49 21.60
C THR A 675 26.25 33.89 21.22
N THR A 676 25.76 34.10 20.00
CA THR A 676 25.38 35.41 19.46
C THR A 676 23.87 35.57 19.24
N VAL A 677 23.12 34.47 19.07
CA VAL A 677 21.66 34.50 18.89
C VAL A 677 20.97 34.18 20.22
N LEU A 678 21.32 33.05 20.84
CA LEU A 678 20.73 32.61 22.10
C LEU A 678 21.50 33.08 23.35
N HIS A 679 22.56 33.88 23.15
CA HIS A 679 23.42 34.43 24.21
C HIS A 679 23.74 33.41 25.32
N CYS A 680 24.12 32.19 24.95
CA CYS A 680 24.52 31.14 25.88
C CYS A 680 25.67 30.30 25.30
N SER A 681 26.31 29.48 26.14
CA SER A 681 27.29 28.48 25.69
C SER A 681 26.96 27.09 26.22
N SER A 682 27.31 26.06 25.45
CA SER A 682 27.23 24.67 25.89
C SER A 682 28.18 24.42 27.07
N ARG A 683 27.73 23.65 28.07
CA ARG A 683 28.51 23.36 29.28
C ARG A 683 28.72 21.86 29.48
N THR A 684 27.71 21.15 29.99
CA THR A 684 27.82 19.73 30.32
C THR A 684 26.90 18.94 29.39
N PRO A 685 27.44 18.16 28.44
CA PRO A 685 26.64 17.23 27.66
C PRO A 685 26.10 16.16 28.61
N ASN A 686 24.82 15.80 28.45
CA ASN A 686 24.11 14.83 29.29
C ASN A 686 24.47 14.88 30.79
N CYS A 687 24.05 15.96 31.46
CA CYS A 687 24.26 16.14 32.90
C CYS A 687 23.34 15.26 33.79
N GLY A 688 22.46 14.46 33.17
CA GLY A 688 21.56 13.54 33.88
C GLY A 688 20.41 14.22 34.64
N GLY A 689 20.13 15.50 34.37
CA GLY A 689 19.04 16.25 34.98
C GLY A 689 17.67 15.58 34.79
N ARG A 690 16.91 15.41 35.88
CA ARG A 690 15.55 14.80 35.85
C ARG A 690 14.44 15.72 36.35
N ARG A 691 14.81 16.88 36.88
CA ARG A 691 13.91 17.86 37.49
C ARG A 691 14.47 19.25 37.27
N ALA A 692 13.72 20.12 36.61
CA ALA A 692 14.07 21.50 36.32
C ALA A 692 13.26 22.43 37.24
N ALA A 693 13.94 23.15 38.14
CA ALA A 693 13.36 24.11 39.05
C ALA A 693 13.47 25.54 38.50
N GLY A 694 12.43 26.33 38.77
CA GLY A 694 12.32 27.74 38.46
C GLY A 694 13.29 28.64 39.21
N ILE A 695 13.61 29.79 38.62
CA ILE A 695 14.44 30.82 39.23
C ILE A 695 13.55 31.81 39.98
N ALA A 696 13.86 32.05 41.25
CA ALA A 696 13.07 32.93 42.10
C ALA A 696 12.98 34.35 41.52
N GLY A 697 11.76 34.87 41.38
CA GLY A 697 11.48 36.19 40.82
C GLY A 697 11.59 36.30 39.29
N ASN A 698 11.85 35.20 38.57
CA ASN A 698 11.79 35.19 37.11
C ASN A 698 10.33 35.22 36.60
N PRO A 699 9.96 36.09 35.65
CA PRO A 699 8.56 36.25 35.22
C PRO A 699 7.97 35.01 34.53
N ILE A 700 8.79 34.14 33.95
CA ILE A 700 8.33 32.92 33.28
C ILE A 700 8.25 31.77 34.29
N THR A 701 9.26 31.64 35.16
CA THR A 701 9.50 30.39 35.90
C THR A 701 9.47 30.51 37.41
N ASP A 702 9.13 31.66 38.00
CA ASP A 702 9.04 31.77 39.46
C ASP A 702 8.14 30.69 40.05
N GLN A 703 8.69 29.99 41.05
CA GLN A 703 8.06 28.87 41.77
C GLN A 703 7.68 27.65 40.91
N LEU A 704 8.17 27.56 39.67
CA LEU A 704 7.96 26.35 38.86
C LEU A 704 8.83 25.19 39.33
N ASP A 705 8.27 24.00 39.22
CA ASP A 705 8.96 22.74 39.41
C ASP A 705 8.51 21.73 38.35
N LEU A 706 9.39 21.42 37.40
CA LEU A 706 9.10 20.58 36.24
C LEU A 706 9.85 19.25 36.35
N TYR A 707 9.12 18.15 36.39
CA TYR A 707 9.71 16.82 36.28
C TYR A 707 9.75 16.40 34.82
N ILE A 708 10.95 16.16 34.29
CA ILE A 708 11.20 15.69 32.92
C ILE A 708 11.37 14.16 32.87
N ILE A 709 10.62 13.50 33.74
CA ILE A 709 10.52 12.05 33.93
C ILE A 709 9.17 11.74 34.56
N GLY A 710 8.62 10.56 34.30
CA GLY A 710 7.37 10.11 34.92
C GLY A 710 6.20 9.99 33.95
N ALA A 711 5.15 9.31 34.39
CA ALA A 711 3.93 9.15 33.62
C ALA A 711 3.30 10.52 33.31
N GLY A 712 2.94 10.73 32.03
CA GLY A 712 2.43 12.00 31.51
C GLY A 712 3.40 12.74 30.57
N GLY A 713 4.68 12.38 30.59
CA GLY A 713 5.68 12.85 29.63
C GLY A 713 6.14 11.73 28.68
N ALA A 714 6.89 12.08 27.64
CA ALA A 714 7.26 11.17 26.55
C ALA A 714 8.28 10.08 26.91
N TRP A 715 8.88 10.10 28.11
CA TRP A 715 9.91 9.13 28.55
C TRP A 715 11.15 9.02 27.64
N ASN A 716 11.44 10.05 26.86
CA ASN A 716 12.51 10.07 25.88
C ASN A 716 13.73 10.92 26.31
N GLN A 717 13.69 11.59 27.46
CA GLN A 717 14.74 12.50 27.93
C GLN A 717 16.01 11.76 28.39
N ASN A 718 16.85 11.33 27.45
CA ASN A 718 18.02 10.50 27.71
C ASN A 718 19.32 11.29 27.79
N SER A 719 19.38 12.47 27.16
CA SER A 719 20.55 13.33 27.05
C SER A 719 20.24 14.80 27.41
N PRO A 720 19.73 15.10 28.62
CA PRO A 720 19.55 16.47 29.08
C PRO A 720 20.90 17.18 29.23
N ALA A 721 21.14 18.22 28.43
CA ALA A 721 22.36 19.01 28.51
C ALA A 721 22.19 20.19 29.47
N SER A 722 23.30 20.85 29.81
CA SER A 722 23.29 22.13 30.52
C SER A 722 24.03 23.22 29.76
N VAL A 723 23.62 24.47 30.02
CA VAL A 723 24.13 25.67 29.36
C VAL A 723 24.72 26.65 30.36
N TRP A 724 25.41 27.67 29.84
CA TRP A 724 25.85 28.83 30.60
C TRP A 724 25.30 30.12 29.97
N PRO A 725 24.57 30.97 30.71
CA PRO A 725 24.09 32.24 30.18
C PRO A 725 25.25 33.22 29.94
N LEU A 726 25.24 33.90 28.80
CA LEU A 726 26.14 34.99 28.46
C LEU A 726 25.42 36.34 28.57
N GLU A 727 26.17 37.44 28.43
CA GLU A 727 25.58 38.78 28.38
C GLU A 727 24.53 38.87 27.26
N GLY A 728 23.30 39.23 27.62
CA GLY A 728 22.14 39.28 26.72
C GLY A 728 21.07 38.19 26.97
N SER A 729 21.36 37.17 27.80
CA SER A 729 20.35 36.22 28.28
C SER A 729 20.21 36.24 29.80
N THR A 730 19.10 35.69 30.28
CA THR A 730 18.76 35.48 31.69
C THR A 730 18.49 34.00 31.91
N GLU A 731 19.01 33.44 33.01
CA GLU A 731 18.66 32.08 33.41
C GLU A 731 17.19 31.98 33.86
N ILE A 732 16.51 30.90 33.43
CA ILE A 732 15.10 30.68 33.77
C ILE A 732 14.87 29.32 34.44
N LEU A 733 15.73 28.31 34.23
CA LEU A 733 15.58 27.00 34.86
C LEU A 733 16.94 26.42 35.23
N ARG A 734 16.99 25.70 36.35
CA ARG A 734 18.15 24.93 36.82
C ARG A 734 17.75 23.50 37.15
N TYR A 735 18.63 22.53 36.92
CA TYR A 735 18.39 21.18 37.42
C TYR A 735 18.52 21.14 38.94
N ALA A 736 17.53 20.56 39.62
CA ALA A 736 17.46 20.48 41.07
C ALA A 736 17.92 19.12 41.65
N LEU A 737 18.17 18.14 40.79
CA LEU A 737 18.60 16.78 41.15
C LEU A 737 19.67 16.30 40.15
N GLY A 738 20.93 16.18 40.58
CA GLY A 738 22.04 15.62 39.80
C GLY A 738 23.19 16.61 39.52
N SER A 739 22.88 17.80 39.05
CA SER A 739 23.84 18.89 38.81
C SER A 739 23.12 20.24 39.01
N ASP A 740 23.64 21.16 39.83
CA ASP A 740 23.08 22.52 39.98
C ASP A 740 23.49 23.37 38.77
N GLU A 741 22.94 23.01 37.62
CA GLU A 741 23.31 23.56 36.31
C GLU A 741 22.09 24.15 35.60
N VAL A 742 22.32 25.20 34.81
CA VAL A 742 21.28 25.92 34.07
C VAL A 742 20.81 25.05 32.90
N CYS A 743 19.51 24.89 32.76
CA CYS A 743 18.89 24.08 31.72
C CYS A 743 17.91 24.84 30.83
N GLY A 744 17.61 26.09 31.19
CA GLY A 744 16.84 27.01 30.36
C GLY A 744 17.34 28.44 30.48
N VAL A 745 17.36 29.16 29.37
CA VAL A 745 17.65 30.59 29.28
C VAL A 745 16.58 31.32 28.48
N SER A 746 16.39 32.60 28.75
CA SER A 746 15.55 33.50 27.95
C SER A 746 16.35 34.74 27.59
N GLY A 747 16.04 35.36 26.46
CA GLY A 747 16.61 36.64 26.07
C GLY A 747 15.76 37.34 25.03
N GLY A 748 16.26 38.46 24.53
CA GLY A 748 15.53 39.22 23.54
C GLY A 748 16.37 40.30 22.87
N TYR A 749 15.85 40.74 21.75
CA TYR A 749 16.28 41.89 20.97
C TYR A 749 15.18 42.95 21.01
N GLU A 750 15.36 44.08 20.33
CA GLU A 750 14.50 45.27 20.44
C GLU A 750 12.98 44.95 20.48
N ASN A 751 12.51 44.01 19.65
CA ASN A 751 11.12 43.54 19.66
C ASN A 751 10.94 42.00 19.73
N GLY A 752 12.00 41.20 19.54
CA GLY A 752 11.88 39.73 19.45
C GLY A 752 12.43 39.02 20.68
N HIS A 753 11.82 37.91 21.06
CA HIS A 753 12.12 37.22 22.31
C HIS A 753 12.39 35.75 22.06
N TYR A 754 13.22 35.13 22.89
CA TYR A 754 13.42 33.70 22.83
C TYR A 754 13.47 33.07 24.21
N ILE A 755 13.03 31.81 24.26
CA ILE A 755 13.24 30.87 25.35
C ILE A 755 13.93 29.65 24.75
N PHE A 756 15.04 29.25 25.34
CA PHE A 756 15.76 28.04 24.95
C PHE A 756 15.82 27.06 26.11
N LEU A 757 15.37 25.83 25.88
CA LEU A 757 15.47 24.70 26.79
C LEU A 757 16.41 23.64 26.22
N SER A 758 17.39 23.25 27.03
CA SER A 758 18.38 22.20 26.70
C SER A 758 17.88 20.76 26.97
N PHE A 759 16.56 20.62 27.04
CA PHE A 759 15.82 19.37 27.18
C PHE A 759 14.51 19.46 26.37
N GLY A 760 13.94 18.31 26.02
CA GLY A 760 12.67 18.23 25.31
C GLY A 760 11.50 18.55 26.24
N LEU A 761 10.65 19.50 25.85
CA LEU A 761 9.53 19.92 26.68
C LEU A 761 8.46 18.82 26.79
N GLU A 762 8.34 17.95 25.79
CA GLU A 762 7.49 16.75 25.78
C GLU A 762 7.77 15.79 26.95
N ALA A 763 8.96 15.86 27.56
CA ALA A 763 9.32 15.05 28.72
C ALA A 763 8.64 15.50 30.01
N VAL A 764 8.09 16.72 30.07
CA VAL A 764 7.44 17.25 31.27
C VAL A 764 6.18 16.45 31.59
N SER A 765 6.22 15.75 32.72
CA SER A 765 5.23 14.72 33.07
C SER A 765 4.00 15.24 33.81
N GLY A 766 4.10 16.37 34.50
CA GLY A 766 3.01 16.88 35.33
C GLY A 766 2.60 15.93 36.46
N ILE A 767 3.55 15.13 37.00
CA ILE A 767 3.29 14.24 38.13
C ILE A 767 2.74 15.02 39.34
N SER A 768 1.99 14.32 40.21
CA SER A 768 1.31 14.94 41.35
C SER A 768 2.28 15.77 42.21
N GLY A 769 1.97 17.07 42.35
CA GLY A 769 2.78 18.02 43.11
C GLY A 769 3.81 18.82 42.28
N SER A 770 3.91 18.58 40.96
CA SER A 770 4.70 19.39 40.04
C SER A 770 3.82 20.22 39.11
N ASN A 771 4.41 21.20 38.43
CA ASN A 771 3.72 21.97 37.39
C ASN A 771 3.58 21.15 36.10
N THR A 772 2.58 21.50 35.28
CA THR A 772 2.31 20.81 34.01
C THR A 772 3.01 21.50 32.85
N ARG A 773 3.11 20.79 31.74
CA ARG A 773 3.61 21.32 30.47
C ARG A 773 2.74 22.47 29.93
N ALA A 774 1.42 22.34 30.04
CA ALA A 774 0.48 23.40 29.67
C ALA A 774 0.67 24.65 30.53
N GLU A 775 0.92 24.51 31.83
CA GLU A 775 1.19 25.65 32.70
C GLU A 775 2.48 26.38 32.30
N PHE A 776 3.56 25.64 32.00
CA PHE A 776 4.80 26.24 31.51
C PHE A 776 4.58 26.96 30.17
N LEU A 777 3.92 26.31 29.20
CA LEU A 777 3.60 26.91 27.90
C LEU A 777 2.77 28.19 28.05
N ALA A 778 1.76 28.21 28.93
CA ALA A 778 0.96 29.40 29.19
C ALA A 778 1.83 30.58 29.64
N ARG A 779 2.75 30.35 30.58
CA ARG A 779 3.65 31.40 31.07
C ARG A 779 4.65 31.89 30.01
N CYS A 780 5.13 30.99 29.15
CA CYS A 780 5.95 31.37 28.00
C CYS A 780 5.18 32.29 27.04
N LEU A 781 3.94 31.91 26.69
CA LEU A 781 3.08 32.68 25.80
C LEU A 781 2.67 34.04 26.38
N ASP A 782 2.45 34.11 27.70
CA ASP A 782 2.16 35.37 28.40
C ASP A 782 3.37 36.32 28.45
N TRP A 783 4.59 35.77 28.47
CA TRP A 783 5.82 36.57 28.54
C TRP A 783 6.24 37.18 27.21
N PHE A 784 5.94 36.53 26.09
CA PHE A 784 6.28 37.06 24.77
C PHE A 784 5.58 38.42 24.53
N PRO A 785 6.27 39.42 23.92
CA PRO A 785 5.77 40.80 23.79
C PRO A 785 4.55 40.90 22.86
N ASP A 786 4.39 39.93 21.96
CA ASP A 786 3.21 39.71 21.15
C ASP A 786 2.13 38.93 21.92
N SER A 787 2.19 38.95 23.27
CA SER A 787 1.27 38.24 24.16
C SER A 787 -0.11 38.32 23.56
N LEU A 788 -0.60 37.13 23.23
CA LEU A 788 -1.84 36.79 22.56
C LEU A 788 -3.03 37.37 23.33
N ASN A 789 -3.16 38.69 23.46
CA ASN A 789 -4.17 39.33 24.30
C ASN A 789 -4.95 40.40 23.53
N PRO A 790 -6.13 40.05 22.98
CA PRO A 790 -6.83 38.78 23.05
C PRO A 790 -6.70 38.01 21.72
N VAL A 791 -5.80 37.03 21.64
CA VAL A 791 -5.99 35.86 20.75
C VAL A 791 -6.62 34.70 21.52
N ILE A 792 -6.80 34.86 22.84
CA ILE A 792 -8.11 34.62 23.48
C ILE A 792 -9.14 35.69 23.02
N SER A 793 -9.15 36.05 21.73
CA SER A 793 -10.29 36.73 21.15
C SER A 793 -11.35 35.68 21.21
N ARG A 794 -12.33 35.92 22.09
CA ARG A 794 -13.69 35.39 22.03
C ARG A 794 -13.93 34.84 20.62
N THR A 795 -13.68 33.55 20.41
CA THR A 795 -14.30 32.79 19.32
C THR A 795 -15.73 33.23 19.43
N GLU A 796 -16.25 33.97 18.44
CA GLU A 796 -17.53 34.69 18.53
C GLU A 796 -18.39 33.96 19.54
N LEU A 797 -18.40 34.46 20.78
CA LEU A 797 -19.00 33.71 21.86
C LEU A 797 -20.45 33.77 21.44
N ILE A 798 -20.93 32.67 20.86
CA ILE A 798 -22.33 32.34 20.70
C ILE A 798 -22.82 32.43 22.14
N SER A 799 -23.14 33.65 22.56
CA SER A 799 -23.49 33.99 23.94
C SER A 799 -24.91 33.53 24.22
N SER A 800 -25.64 33.23 23.15
CA SER A 800 -26.97 32.66 23.11
C SER A 800 -26.95 31.39 22.27
N ILE A 801 -27.59 30.34 22.74
CA ILE A 801 -27.90 29.18 21.89
C ILE A 801 -28.80 29.57 20.71
N GLU A 802 -28.53 29.03 19.52
CA GLU A 802 -29.45 29.13 18.38
C GLU A 802 -29.87 27.73 17.92
N LEU A 803 -31.12 27.61 17.49
CA LEU A 803 -31.67 26.38 16.93
C LEU A 803 -32.35 26.75 15.61
N ALA A 804 -31.86 26.22 14.49
CA ALA A 804 -32.42 26.48 13.17
C ALA A 804 -33.66 25.61 12.92
N GLN A 805 -34.49 26.03 11.95
CA GLN A 805 -35.58 25.19 11.45
C GLN A 805 -35.00 23.98 10.72
N ASN A 806 -35.54 22.79 10.98
CA ASN A 806 -35.11 21.57 10.31
C ASN A 806 -35.43 21.61 8.80
N TYR A 807 -34.58 20.99 7.97
CA TYR A 807 -34.80 20.90 6.53
C TYR A 807 -34.53 19.47 6.01
N PRO A 808 -35.42 18.89 5.19
CA PRO A 808 -36.75 19.40 4.82
C PRO A 808 -37.73 19.42 6.02
N ASN A 809 -38.79 20.23 5.95
CA ASN A 809 -39.94 20.20 6.86
C ASN A 809 -41.22 20.60 6.11
N PRO A 810 -42.21 19.70 5.90
CA PRO A 810 -42.25 18.31 6.38
C PRO A 810 -41.17 17.42 5.76
N PHE A 811 -40.81 16.33 6.43
CA PHE A 811 -39.75 15.40 5.99
C PHE A 811 -40.23 13.94 5.96
N ASN A 812 -39.55 13.10 5.16
CA ASN A 812 -39.84 11.66 5.04
C ASN A 812 -38.57 10.84 4.71
N PRO A 813 -38.08 9.95 5.59
CA PRO A 813 -38.13 10.02 7.05
C PRO A 813 -36.91 10.75 7.63
N THR A 814 -36.06 11.39 6.80
CA THR A 814 -34.80 12.02 7.25
C THR A 814 -34.84 13.55 7.15
N THR A 815 -34.38 14.23 8.19
CA THR A 815 -34.23 15.70 8.24
C THR A 815 -32.95 16.10 8.94
N ILE A 816 -32.46 17.29 8.62
CA ILE A 816 -31.25 17.88 9.19
C ILE A 816 -31.65 19.00 10.14
N ILE A 817 -31.01 19.05 11.31
CA ILE A 817 -31.19 20.09 12.32
C ILE A 817 -29.83 20.77 12.56
N HIS A 818 -29.76 22.06 12.27
CA HIS A 818 -28.61 22.90 12.60
C HIS A 818 -28.85 23.61 13.92
N PHE A 819 -27.81 23.70 14.75
CA PHE A 819 -27.86 24.42 16.00
C PHE A 819 -26.50 25.03 16.34
N SER A 820 -26.49 26.01 17.23
CA SER A 820 -25.27 26.60 17.77
C SER A 820 -25.36 26.70 19.29
N ALA A 821 -24.25 26.43 19.98
CA ALA A 821 -24.14 26.55 21.42
C ALA A 821 -22.80 27.17 21.83
N PRO A 822 -22.75 27.95 22.93
CA PRO A 822 -21.50 28.49 23.45
C PRO A 822 -20.49 27.36 23.67
N ILE A 823 -19.26 27.53 23.19
CA ILE A 823 -18.18 26.55 23.41
C ILE A 823 -17.91 26.34 24.91
N SER A 824 -18.17 27.36 25.73
CA SER A 824 -18.10 27.30 27.20
C SER A 824 -19.20 26.47 27.87
N ALA A 825 -20.23 26.04 27.13
CA ALA A 825 -21.32 25.25 27.70
C ALA A 825 -20.81 23.87 28.12
N ARG A 826 -20.99 23.51 29.40
CA ARG A 826 -20.49 22.25 29.96
C ARG A 826 -21.36 21.07 29.56
N SER A 827 -22.65 21.30 29.34
CA SER A 827 -23.60 20.27 28.92
C SER A 827 -24.52 20.79 27.82
N VAL A 828 -24.40 20.21 26.64
CA VAL A 828 -25.25 20.48 25.47
C VAL A 828 -25.97 19.20 25.06
N SER A 829 -27.27 19.30 24.79
CA SER A 829 -28.08 18.19 24.30
C SER A 829 -29.12 18.64 23.28
N VAL A 830 -29.35 17.79 22.28
CA VAL A 830 -30.47 17.92 21.33
C VAL A 830 -31.36 16.71 21.44
N VAL A 831 -32.62 16.93 21.81
CA VAL A 831 -33.58 15.86 22.11
C VAL A 831 -34.89 16.11 21.36
N VAL A 832 -35.45 15.05 20.76
CA VAL A 832 -36.76 15.04 20.11
C VAL A 832 -37.81 14.52 21.10
N TYR A 833 -38.95 15.20 21.18
CA TYR A 833 -40.09 14.89 22.02
C TYR A 833 -41.36 14.75 21.18
N ASN A 834 -42.29 13.92 21.65
CA ASN A 834 -43.65 13.89 21.12
C ASN A 834 -44.50 15.03 21.70
N THR A 835 -45.75 15.16 21.24
CA THR A 835 -46.69 16.19 21.71
C THR A 835 -47.10 16.07 23.18
N LEU A 836 -46.88 14.91 23.81
CA LEU A 836 -47.09 14.69 25.25
C LEU A 836 -45.86 15.06 26.08
N GLY A 837 -44.77 15.53 25.45
CA GLY A 837 -43.51 15.88 26.11
C GLY A 837 -42.65 14.68 26.50
N GLN A 838 -42.94 13.49 25.97
CA GLN A 838 -42.12 12.29 26.18
C GLN A 838 -40.92 12.30 25.23
N GLU A 839 -39.73 11.99 25.74
CA GLU A 839 -38.50 11.84 24.94
C GLU A 839 -38.66 10.69 23.94
N VAL A 840 -38.42 11.00 22.66
CA VAL A 840 -38.53 10.08 21.53
C VAL A 840 -37.14 9.62 21.11
N ARG A 841 -36.20 10.56 21.00
CA ARG A 841 -34.83 10.31 20.54
C ARG A 841 -33.88 11.37 21.07
N ARG A 842 -32.71 10.94 21.56
CA ARG A 842 -31.57 11.83 21.79
C ARG A 842 -30.67 11.88 20.56
N LEU A 843 -30.47 13.08 20.00
CA LEU A 843 -29.68 13.29 18.78
C LEU A 843 -28.24 13.71 19.09
N PHE A 844 -28.01 14.39 20.22
CA PHE A 844 -26.69 14.87 20.63
C PHE A 844 -26.58 14.99 22.14
N VAL A 845 -25.41 14.65 22.69
CA VAL A 845 -24.97 14.91 24.07
C VAL A 845 -23.47 15.18 24.05
N GLY A 846 -23.05 16.33 24.57
CA GLY A 846 -21.63 16.68 24.64
C GLY A 846 -21.41 18.03 25.32
N SER A 847 -20.21 18.57 25.18
CA SER A 847 -19.88 19.96 25.50
C SER A 847 -20.21 20.90 24.34
N GLY A 848 -20.12 22.21 24.56
CA GLY A 848 -20.29 23.22 23.52
C GLY A 848 -19.28 23.12 22.38
N THR A 849 -19.75 23.20 21.14
CA THR A 849 -18.97 22.97 19.91
C THR A 849 -19.07 24.13 18.91
N GLY A 850 -19.72 25.25 19.27
CA GLY A 850 -20.06 26.30 18.30
C GLY A 850 -21.23 25.88 17.43
N HIS A 851 -21.07 25.89 16.09
CA HIS A 851 -22.09 25.42 15.14
C HIS A 851 -22.02 23.91 14.96
N THR A 852 -23.18 23.23 14.96
CA THR A 852 -23.25 21.77 14.87
C THR A 852 -24.50 21.33 14.10
N THR A 853 -24.38 20.19 13.42
CA THR A 853 -25.44 19.60 12.61
C THR A 853 -25.76 18.20 13.11
N VAL A 854 -27.05 17.89 13.29
CA VAL A 854 -27.52 16.54 13.65
C VAL A 854 -28.61 16.07 12.70
N VAL A 855 -28.67 14.76 12.47
CA VAL A 855 -29.64 14.14 11.57
C VAL A 855 -30.65 13.34 12.38
N TRP A 856 -31.94 13.52 12.08
CA TRP A 856 -32.98 12.62 12.58
C TRP A 856 -33.61 11.84 11.44
N ASN A 857 -33.62 10.52 11.56
CA ASN A 857 -34.16 9.57 10.58
C ASN A 857 -35.56 9.04 10.94
N GLY A 858 -36.27 9.74 11.82
CA GLY A 858 -37.62 9.35 12.25
C GLY A 858 -37.65 8.09 13.13
N LEU A 859 -36.54 7.67 13.74
CA LEU A 859 -36.48 6.55 14.68
C LEU A 859 -36.50 7.03 16.15
N THR A 860 -37.00 6.17 17.03
CA THR A 860 -36.94 6.31 18.50
C THR A 860 -35.59 5.85 19.06
N ASP A 861 -35.31 6.09 20.34
CA ASP A 861 -34.11 5.56 21.01
C ASP A 861 -34.03 4.02 20.98
N MET A 862 -35.18 3.34 20.98
CA MET A 862 -35.27 1.87 20.86
C MET A 862 -35.12 1.36 19.41
N GLY A 863 -34.83 2.25 18.44
CA GLY A 863 -34.68 1.89 17.02
C GLY A 863 -36.00 1.64 16.28
N PHE A 864 -37.14 1.72 16.97
CA PHE A 864 -38.45 1.63 16.33
C PHE A 864 -38.78 2.92 15.59
N PRO A 865 -39.50 2.85 14.46
CA PRO A 865 -39.94 4.06 13.80
C PRO A 865 -40.96 4.87 14.60
N ALA A 866 -40.80 6.18 14.57
CA ALA A 866 -41.76 7.13 15.12
C ALA A 866 -42.99 7.25 14.18
N ALA A 867 -44.16 7.53 14.75
CA ALA A 867 -45.40 7.70 13.98
C ALA A 867 -45.39 9.01 13.16
N SER A 868 -46.09 9.06 12.03
CA SER A 868 -46.30 10.33 11.30
C SER A 868 -46.99 11.35 12.21
N GLY A 869 -46.54 12.60 12.19
CA GLY A 869 -47.08 13.62 13.09
C GLY A 869 -46.10 14.73 13.42
N MET A 870 -46.53 15.62 14.32
CA MET A 870 -45.73 16.73 14.80
C MET A 870 -44.85 16.30 15.98
N TYR A 871 -43.59 16.71 15.96
CA TYR A 871 -42.64 16.53 17.05
C TYR A 871 -42.01 17.87 17.43
N ILE A 872 -41.47 17.93 18.64
CA ILE A 872 -40.74 19.08 19.16
C ILE A 872 -39.30 18.66 19.37
N TYR A 873 -38.34 19.39 18.82
CA TYR A 873 -36.93 19.19 19.11
C TYR A 873 -36.41 20.36 19.93
N ARG A 874 -35.61 20.05 20.95
CA ARG A 874 -35.09 21.02 21.92
C ARG A 874 -33.58 20.91 21.99
N LEU A 875 -32.93 22.05 21.82
CA LEU A 875 -31.56 22.28 22.22
C LEU A 875 -31.55 22.75 23.68
N LYS A 876 -30.73 22.14 24.51
CA LYS A 876 -30.43 22.60 25.87
C LYS A 876 -28.92 22.74 26.03
N ALA A 877 -28.46 23.90 26.46
CA ALA A 877 -27.08 24.16 26.86
C ALA A 877 -27.06 24.72 28.28
N ASP A 878 -26.46 23.98 29.21
CA ASP A 878 -26.50 24.25 30.66
C ASP A 878 -27.93 24.56 31.15
N ASP A 879 -28.22 25.81 31.53
CA ASP A 879 -29.53 26.25 32.05
C ASP A 879 -30.46 26.85 30.97
N VAL A 880 -30.00 27.01 29.72
CA VAL A 880 -30.77 27.65 28.64
C VAL A 880 -31.29 26.60 27.66
N SER A 881 -32.53 26.76 27.18
CA SER A 881 -33.11 25.88 26.15
C SER A 881 -33.94 26.60 25.11
N VAL A 882 -33.85 26.15 23.86
CA VAL A 882 -34.65 26.63 22.72
C VAL A 882 -35.29 25.41 22.05
N SER A 883 -36.56 25.52 21.66
CA SER A 883 -37.31 24.44 21.02
C SER A 883 -37.94 24.88 19.70
N ARG A 884 -38.06 23.96 18.76
CA ARG A 884 -38.77 24.14 17.48
C ARG A 884 -39.60 22.89 17.14
N THR A 885 -40.51 23.04 16.19
CA THR A 885 -41.41 21.97 15.75
C THR A 885 -41.03 21.44 14.38
N LEU A 886 -41.16 20.14 14.19
CA LEU A 886 -40.91 19.47 12.92
C LEU A 886 -42.03 18.46 12.61
N GLN A 887 -42.33 18.24 11.33
CA GLN A 887 -43.44 17.38 10.89
C GLN A 887 -42.96 16.17 10.07
N LEU A 888 -43.11 14.97 10.63
CA LEU A 888 -42.77 13.70 9.98
C LEU A 888 -43.95 13.23 9.12
N LEU A 889 -43.69 13.02 7.84
CA LEU A 889 -44.58 12.34 6.90
C LEU A 889 -44.03 10.95 6.62
N ARG A 890 -44.90 9.96 6.67
CA ARG A 890 -44.54 8.58 6.38
C ARG A 890 -45.62 7.92 5.57
#